data_AF-A0A453S361-F1
#
_entry.id   AF-A0A453S361-F1
#
_cell.length_a   1.000
_cell.length_b   1.000
_cell.length_c   1.000
_cell.angle_alpha   90.00
_cell.angle_beta   90.00
_cell.angle_gamma   90.00
#
_symmetry.space_group_name_H-M   'P 1'
#
loop_
_entity.id
_entity.type
_entity.pdbx_description
1 polymer ?
#
loop_
_entity_poly.entity_id
_entity_poly.type
_entity_poly.pdbx_seq_one_letter_code
_entity_poly.pdbx_strand_id
1 'polypeptide(L)'
;MQKGSRNRKLKSSSDPSAQVPIDFNIESLEKFCKEAARSFFTEKGLISHQINSYNDFISHGLQELVDSLGEITVEPDYDPSKSVGDWRHATVKFGRVELEKPTFWADNSELDEQKLRLKPVHARLQNMTYSSKMNVEMTVQVYSLNQSDKSKTGKDPYIQKKLILSPETKWVTIGRLPVMVKSSLCWLYEHQETECQFDYGGYFLIKGTEKAFIAEEGRCLSRIWVTNSPSWDASYLSQIRREKIYVKLVPSKENDGFHKVISLSFLGATMPIWIMFFALGVSSDKEAFDMIDIQDCDASLVNILSATIRQSHEQCEGFRGGGRARQYVDEYIRKTKFPPEESFDGYVGRYLFPEVSDNRCKALFLGYMMKCLLMAYCGRRKCDNKDDFRNKRLDLACQLLRRELWGHLRHAARHMVKVMQKHLSGDGDLQVLDQYVDASIITNGLNRAFSTGSWCHPYKYGRCSGIVATLRRTNPLQMMSDMRKTRQLSAYWGSAGDARYPNPSYWGKLCFMSTPDGEKCGFVKNLAASAVVSSVMRKPLIDLFVSCGMKKLDEVLVQEIGGTEKIFLNGDLVGVSAYPGEFVTNLRNMRRSKQIDPQVEIKRDKLHKEVRVFSDAGRILRPLLIVENLKSIAKPNGGSYSFQQLMDQNIIELIGAEEEEDIQCACGIKDLFSGDQKEGLLYYSHCELDPSFLLGLSCGIIPFVNHNAAKRVLMQAEKLSQQAIGYSPTNSQYRVDTLFHQMYYPQRPLFKTVLSDCLGKRGLTRPEYFNGQNAIVSVNVHQGFNQEDSLVFNRASLERGMFRTLHFKSYKAQIENKEVTRRLKHREKN
;
A
#
# COMPACT_ATOMS: atom_id res chain seq x y z
N MET A 1 -5.34 -62.79 -55.36
CA MET A 1 -4.35 -63.81 -54.95
C MET A 1 -3.70 -63.38 -53.64
N GLN A 2 -3.76 -64.26 -52.64
CA GLN A 2 -2.97 -64.37 -51.37
C GLN A 2 -2.65 -63.06 -50.62
N LYS A 3 -3.42 -62.67 -49.60
CA LYS A 3 -3.37 -63.12 -48.18
C LYS A 3 -1.96 -63.36 -47.62
N GLY A 4 -1.52 -62.44 -46.75
CA GLY A 4 -0.46 -62.62 -45.76
C GLY A 4 -0.82 -61.87 -44.48
N SER A 5 -1.40 -62.59 -43.52
CA SER A 5 -1.65 -62.11 -42.16
C SER A 5 -0.39 -62.27 -41.30
N ARG A 6 -0.06 -61.26 -40.49
CA ARG A 6 0.77 -61.45 -39.28
C ARG A 6 0.51 -60.36 -38.23
N ASN A 7 -0.25 -60.78 -37.21
CA ASN A 7 -0.20 -60.41 -35.79
C ASN A 7 0.08 -58.96 -35.39
N ARG A 8 -1.00 -58.28 -34.99
CA ARG A 8 -1.00 -57.16 -34.04
C ARG A 8 -0.41 -57.62 -32.70
N LYS A 9 0.83 -57.24 -32.41
CA LYS A 9 1.30 -57.08 -31.03
C LYS A 9 0.76 -55.74 -30.52
N LEU A 10 -0.10 -55.80 -29.50
CA LEU A 10 -0.45 -54.65 -28.67
C LEU A 10 0.85 -54.04 -28.13
N LYS A 11 1.27 -52.89 -28.68
CA LYS A 11 2.17 -51.98 -27.97
C LYS A 11 1.32 -51.33 -26.88
N SER A 12 1.68 -51.63 -25.63
CA SER A 12 1.33 -50.85 -24.45
C SER A 12 1.38 -49.36 -24.79
N SER A 13 0.29 -48.67 -24.50
CA SER A 13 0.21 -47.21 -24.46
C SER A 13 1.37 -46.67 -23.63
N SER A 14 2.40 -46.14 -24.29
CA SER A 14 3.38 -45.29 -23.66
C SER A 14 2.67 -44.01 -23.22
N ASP A 15 2.64 -43.75 -21.92
CA ASP A 15 2.20 -42.49 -21.32
C ASP A 15 2.76 -41.29 -22.11
N PRO A 16 1.91 -40.36 -22.59
CA PRO A 16 2.37 -39.18 -23.32
C PRO A 16 2.77 -38.02 -22.39
N SER A 17 3.34 -38.28 -21.21
CA SER A 17 3.68 -37.19 -20.27
C SER A 17 4.85 -37.46 -19.31
N ALA A 18 5.88 -38.21 -19.72
CA ALA A 18 7.15 -38.15 -19.00
C ALA A 18 7.95 -36.93 -19.52
N GLN A 19 7.68 -35.74 -18.99
CA GLN A 19 8.51 -34.57 -19.27
C GLN A 19 9.93 -34.83 -18.77
N VAL A 20 10.93 -34.66 -19.63
CA VAL A 20 12.34 -34.89 -19.27
C VAL A 20 12.78 -33.81 -18.28
N PRO A 21 13.29 -34.17 -17.09
CA PRO A 21 13.79 -33.19 -16.13
C PRO A 21 15.00 -32.43 -16.69
N ILE A 22 15.24 -31.22 -16.20
CA ILE A 22 16.46 -30.47 -16.51
C ILE A 22 17.66 -31.20 -15.89
N ASP A 23 18.79 -31.16 -16.59
CA ASP A 23 20.06 -31.65 -16.06
C ASP A 23 20.46 -30.83 -14.82
N PHE A 24 20.68 -31.51 -13.69
CA PHE A 24 20.97 -30.86 -12.40
C PHE A 24 22.44 -30.42 -12.32
N ASN A 25 22.81 -29.44 -13.13
CA ASN A 25 24.13 -28.82 -13.15
C ASN A 25 24.03 -27.29 -13.15
N ILE A 26 25.12 -26.61 -12.80
CA ILE A 26 25.16 -25.15 -12.65
C ILE A 26 24.72 -24.44 -13.94
N GLU A 27 25.24 -24.84 -15.10
CA GLU A 27 24.95 -24.18 -16.38
C GLU A 27 23.47 -24.27 -16.77
N SER A 28 22.85 -25.43 -16.58
CA SER A 28 21.44 -25.64 -16.93
C SER A 28 20.52 -24.88 -15.98
N LEU A 29 20.83 -24.86 -14.69
CA LEU A 29 20.09 -24.10 -13.69
C LEU A 29 20.24 -22.58 -13.93
N GLU A 30 21.44 -22.08 -14.26
CA GLU A 30 21.63 -20.66 -14.56
C GLU A 30 20.86 -20.23 -15.81
N LYS A 31 20.80 -21.10 -16.82
CA LYS A 31 19.96 -20.90 -18.01
C LYS A 31 18.49 -20.88 -17.63
N PHE A 32 18.05 -21.80 -16.77
CA PHE A 32 16.68 -21.81 -16.25
C PHE A 32 16.34 -20.52 -15.49
N CYS A 33 17.20 -20.05 -14.59
CA CYS A 33 16.99 -18.78 -13.86
C CYS A 33 16.76 -17.60 -14.79
N LYS A 34 17.53 -17.49 -15.88
CA LYS A 34 17.36 -16.43 -16.86
C LYS A 34 16.00 -16.53 -17.58
N GLU A 35 15.56 -17.74 -17.90
CA GLU A 35 14.24 -17.95 -18.53
C GLU A 35 13.08 -17.68 -17.56
N ALA A 36 13.21 -18.13 -16.31
CA ALA A 36 12.26 -17.84 -15.24
C ALA A 36 12.16 -16.33 -15.00
N ALA A 37 13.28 -15.61 -14.93
CA ALA A 37 13.30 -14.16 -14.77
C ALA A 37 12.67 -13.42 -15.97
N ARG A 38 12.92 -13.87 -17.21
CA ARG A 38 12.25 -13.33 -18.40
C ARG A 38 10.73 -13.51 -18.34
N SER A 39 10.28 -14.68 -17.88
CA SER A 39 8.86 -14.96 -17.71
C SER A 39 8.24 -14.02 -16.67
N PHE A 40 8.94 -13.78 -15.55
CA PHE A 40 8.53 -12.84 -14.51
C PHE A 40 8.36 -11.42 -15.06
N PHE A 41 9.38 -10.85 -15.73
CA PHE A 41 9.30 -9.48 -16.25
C PHE A 41 8.29 -9.32 -17.39
N THR A 42 7.97 -10.39 -18.11
CA THR A 42 6.96 -10.38 -19.18
C THR A 42 5.54 -10.41 -18.61
N GLU A 43 5.27 -11.29 -17.63
CA GLU A 43 3.93 -11.47 -17.06
C GLU A 43 3.59 -10.43 -15.98
N LYS A 44 4.49 -10.21 -15.01
CA LYS A 44 4.26 -9.25 -13.92
C LYS A 44 4.56 -7.82 -14.34
N GLY A 45 5.52 -7.60 -15.23
CA GLY A 45 5.96 -6.26 -15.63
C GLY A 45 6.59 -5.46 -14.48
N LEU A 46 7.15 -4.29 -14.82
CA LEU A 46 7.88 -3.45 -13.84
C LEU A 46 6.99 -2.46 -13.07
N ILE A 47 5.78 -2.16 -13.55
CA ILE A 47 4.89 -1.09 -13.01
C ILE A 47 3.57 -1.67 -12.46
N SER A 48 3.45 -2.99 -12.37
CA SER A 48 2.22 -3.65 -11.93
C SER A 48 1.75 -3.21 -10.56
N HIS A 49 2.65 -2.89 -9.61
CA HIS A 49 2.25 -2.38 -8.29
C HIS A 49 1.36 -1.13 -8.36
N GLN A 50 1.65 -0.15 -9.24
CA GLN A 50 0.82 1.05 -9.39
C GLN A 50 -0.53 0.73 -10.04
N ILE A 51 -0.52 -0.06 -11.13
CA ILE A 51 -1.72 -0.38 -11.90
C ILE A 51 -2.66 -1.29 -11.12
N ASN A 52 -2.13 -2.34 -10.47
CA ASN A 52 -2.90 -3.26 -9.64
C ASN A 52 -3.52 -2.54 -8.45
N SER A 53 -2.76 -1.66 -7.78
CA SER A 53 -3.28 -0.84 -6.69
C SER A 53 -4.41 0.08 -7.16
N TYR A 54 -4.24 0.77 -8.30
CA TYR A 54 -5.31 1.60 -8.85
C TYR A 54 -6.55 0.77 -9.23
N ASN A 55 -6.38 -0.38 -9.89
CA ASN A 55 -7.49 -1.25 -10.27
C ASN A 55 -8.27 -1.77 -9.04
N ASP A 56 -7.58 -2.10 -7.95
CA ASP A 56 -8.23 -2.50 -6.70
C ASP A 56 -9.04 -1.35 -6.07
N PHE A 57 -8.52 -0.13 -6.13
CA PHE A 57 -9.27 1.06 -5.70
C PHE A 57 -10.54 1.27 -6.51
N ILE A 58 -10.46 1.18 -7.84
CA ILE A 58 -11.61 1.39 -8.73
C ILE A 58 -12.67 0.31 -8.55
N SER A 59 -12.26 -0.94 -8.40
CA SER A 59 -13.18 -2.08 -8.34
C SER A 59 -13.89 -2.22 -6.99
N HIS A 60 -13.23 -1.85 -5.89
CA HIS A 60 -13.76 -2.09 -4.54
C HIS A 60 -13.51 -0.93 -3.58
N GLY A 61 -12.29 -0.38 -3.57
CA GLY A 61 -11.90 0.66 -2.60
C GLY A 61 -12.74 1.94 -2.69
N LEU A 62 -13.30 2.25 -3.87
CA LEU A 62 -14.19 3.38 -4.09
C LEU A 62 -15.57 3.15 -3.47
N GLN A 63 -16.11 1.93 -3.57
CA GLN A 63 -17.39 1.57 -2.94
C GLN A 63 -17.25 1.60 -1.42
N GLU A 64 -16.21 0.96 -0.86
CA GLU A 64 -15.91 1.00 0.58
C GLU A 64 -15.77 2.44 1.11
N LEU A 65 -15.23 3.34 0.29
CA LEU A 65 -15.06 4.74 0.63
C LEU A 65 -16.41 5.48 0.71
N VAL A 66 -17.31 5.26 -0.23
CA VAL A 66 -18.65 5.87 -0.23
C VAL A 66 -19.50 5.27 0.89
N ASP A 67 -19.44 3.96 1.10
CA ASP A 67 -20.14 3.28 2.20
C ASP A 67 -19.70 3.84 3.57
N SER A 68 -18.43 4.25 3.70
CA SER A 68 -17.89 4.84 4.94
C SER A 68 -18.51 6.20 5.32
N LEU A 69 -19.24 6.86 4.41
CA LEU A 69 -19.99 8.08 4.74
C LEU A 69 -21.20 7.78 5.61
N GLY A 70 -21.74 6.56 5.55
CA GLY A 70 -22.93 6.16 6.28
C GLY A 70 -24.18 6.94 5.88
N GLU A 71 -25.19 6.90 6.75
CA GLU A 71 -26.39 7.72 6.62
C GLU A 71 -26.13 9.11 7.22
N ILE A 72 -26.37 10.15 6.42
CA ILE A 72 -26.21 11.54 6.86
C ILE A 72 -27.59 12.09 7.23
N THR A 73 -27.78 12.40 8.50
CA THR A 73 -28.95 13.11 9.01
C THR A 73 -28.75 14.62 8.87
N VAL A 74 -29.71 15.29 8.24
CA VAL A 74 -29.76 16.74 8.08
C VAL A 74 -30.81 17.29 9.03
N GLU A 75 -30.35 18.03 10.04
CA GLU A 75 -31.19 18.74 10.99
C GLU A 75 -31.35 20.21 10.57
N PRO A 76 -32.54 20.82 10.74
CA PRO A 76 -32.75 22.22 10.40
C PRO A 76 -31.81 23.15 11.20
N ASP A 77 -31.40 24.27 10.59
CA ASP A 77 -30.44 25.23 11.18
C ASP A 77 -31.00 26.02 12.40
N TYR A 78 -32.29 25.86 12.72
CA TYR A 78 -32.98 26.57 13.80
C TYR A 78 -33.51 25.60 14.86
N ASP A 79 -33.38 26.00 16.13
CA ASP A 79 -33.75 25.21 17.31
C ASP A 79 -35.28 24.94 17.34
N PRO A 80 -35.72 23.68 17.15
CA PRO A 80 -37.14 23.31 16.98
C PRO A 80 -37.99 23.54 18.25
N SER A 81 -37.35 23.87 19.38
CA SER A 81 -38.02 24.18 20.64
C SER A 81 -38.66 25.57 20.72
N LYS A 82 -38.38 26.47 19.76
CA LYS A 82 -38.73 27.91 19.86
C LYS A 82 -39.88 28.39 18.97
N SER A 83 -40.42 27.57 18.08
CA SER A 83 -41.63 27.91 17.31
C SER A 83 -42.46 26.70 16.87
N VAL A 84 -43.77 26.92 16.77
CA VAL A 84 -44.79 25.91 16.42
C VAL A 84 -44.83 25.78 14.89
N GLY A 85 -44.12 24.78 14.33
CA GLY A 85 -44.12 24.46 12.90
C GLY A 85 -43.79 22.99 12.63
N ASP A 86 -44.28 22.46 11.50
CA ASP A 86 -43.97 21.11 11.02
C ASP A 86 -42.52 21.05 10.49
N TRP A 87 -41.56 20.78 11.37
CA TRP A 87 -40.14 20.75 11.02
C TRP A 87 -39.77 19.53 10.17
N ARG A 88 -39.16 19.80 9.01
CA ARG A 88 -38.69 18.76 8.08
C ARG A 88 -37.24 18.40 8.39
N HIS A 89 -37.00 17.11 8.53
CA HIS A 89 -35.68 16.50 8.64
C HIS A 89 -35.43 15.69 7.36
N ALA A 90 -34.17 15.56 6.95
CA ALA A 90 -33.82 14.69 5.84
C ALA A 90 -32.75 13.67 6.23
N THR A 91 -32.86 12.46 5.70
CA THR A 91 -31.78 11.49 5.69
C THR A 91 -31.31 11.25 4.27
N VAL A 92 -29.99 11.32 4.09
CA VAL A 92 -29.32 11.04 2.82
C VAL A 92 -28.48 9.78 2.99
N LYS A 93 -28.75 8.78 2.15
CA LYS A 93 -27.99 7.53 2.09
C LYS A 93 -27.35 7.38 0.72
N PHE A 94 -26.06 7.10 0.71
CA PHE A 94 -25.32 6.75 -0.50
C PHE A 94 -25.33 5.23 -0.71
N GLY A 95 -25.55 4.80 -1.94
CA GLY A 95 -25.60 3.41 -2.38
C GLY A 95 -24.43 3.07 -3.30
N ARG A 96 -24.72 2.42 -4.43
CA ARG A 96 -23.69 1.96 -5.37
C ARG A 96 -23.00 3.09 -6.11
N VAL A 97 -21.71 2.88 -6.43
CA VAL A 97 -20.87 3.81 -7.19
C VAL A 97 -20.56 3.23 -8.56
N GLU A 98 -20.77 4.02 -9.60
CA GLU A 98 -20.42 3.67 -10.98
C GLU A 98 -19.46 4.68 -11.60
N LEU A 99 -18.49 4.16 -12.34
CA LEU A 99 -17.50 4.95 -13.08
C LEU A 99 -17.68 4.72 -14.58
N GLU A 100 -18.01 5.80 -15.29
CA GLU A 100 -18.11 5.78 -16.75
C GLU A 100 -16.72 5.87 -17.38
N LYS A 101 -16.45 5.08 -18.43
CA LYS A 101 -15.19 5.22 -19.18
C LYS A 101 -14.96 6.67 -19.63
N PRO A 102 -13.69 7.13 -19.74
CA PRO A 102 -13.40 8.52 -20.09
C PRO A 102 -14.03 8.95 -21.41
N THR A 103 -14.96 9.89 -21.32
CA THR A 103 -15.64 10.53 -22.45
C THR A 103 -15.48 12.03 -22.35
N PHE A 104 -15.58 12.69 -23.51
CA PHE A 104 -15.68 14.13 -23.60
C PHE A 104 -16.85 14.52 -24.52
N TRP A 105 -17.37 15.72 -24.29
CA TRP A 105 -18.46 16.31 -25.05
C TRP A 105 -17.88 17.35 -25.99
N ALA A 106 -18.37 17.37 -27.22
CA ALA A 106 -18.13 18.46 -28.15
C ALA A 106 -19.34 19.37 -28.13
N ASP A 107 -19.19 20.61 -27.67
CA ASP A 107 -20.21 21.66 -27.83
C ASP A 107 -20.22 22.09 -29.30
N ASN A 108 -20.85 21.29 -30.16
CA ASN A 108 -21.21 21.72 -31.52
C ASN A 108 -22.73 21.68 -31.64
N SER A 109 -23.32 22.86 -31.64
CA SER A 109 -24.76 23.16 -31.59
C SER A 109 -25.61 22.69 -32.79
N GLU A 110 -25.09 21.82 -33.66
CA GLU A 110 -25.78 21.35 -34.88
C GLU A 110 -25.65 19.84 -35.15
N LEU A 111 -24.95 19.09 -34.31
CA LEU A 111 -24.87 17.64 -34.40
C LEU A 111 -25.23 17.07 -33.03
N ASP A 112 -26.08 16.04 -33.01
CA ASP A 112 -26.52 15.34 -31.80
C ASP A 112 -25.41 15.23 -30.75
N GLU A 113 -25.75 15.36 -29.46
CA GLU A 113 -24.87 15.25 -28.30
C GLU A 113 -24.12 13.89 -28.24
N GLN A 114 -23.14 13.69 -29.13
CA GLN A 114 -22.43 12.44 -29.24
C GLN A 114 -21.28 12.41 -28.23
N LYS A 115 -21.41 11.52 -27.24
CA LYS A 115 -20.32 11.20 -26.31
C LYS A 115 -19.14 10.59 -27.08
N LEU A 116 -18.05 11.33 -27.21
CA LEU A 116 -16.84 10.86 -27.89
C LEU A 116 -15.90 10.14 -26.90
N ARG A 117 -15.21 9.10 -27.40
CA ARG A 117 -14.19 8.38 -26.63
C ARG A 117 -12.96 9.29 -26.43
N LEU A 118 -12.70 9.66 -25.19
CA LEU A 118 -11.49 10.40 -24.85
C LEU A 118 -10.33 9.39 -24.80
N LYS A 119 -9.37 9.42 -25.72
CA LYS A 119 -8.13 8.62 -25.61
C LYS A 119 -7.04 9.43 -24.88
N PRO A 120 -6.04 8.79 -24.26
CA PRO A 120 -4.92 9.50 -23.62
C PRO A 120 -4.22 10.51 -24.55
N VAL A 121 -4.00 10.17 -25.82
CA VAL A 121 -3.47 11.10 -26.83
C VAL A 121 -4.32 12.37 -26.99
N HIS A 122 -5.65 12.27 -26.99
CA HIS A 122 -6.54 13.44 -27.08
C HIS A 122 -6.37 14.34 -25.86
N ALA A 123 -6.36 13.75 -24.66
CA ALA A 123 -6.18 14.50 -23.42
C ALA A 123 -4.83 15.22 -23.35
N ARG A 124 -3.77 14.60 -23.90
CA ARG A 124 -2.44 15.21 -23.99
C ARG A 124 -2.43 16.41 -24.93
N LEU A 125 -2.90 16.23 -26.17
CA LEU A 125 -2.86 17.27 -27.21
C LEU A 125 -3.78 18.45 -26.90
N GLN A 126 -4.96 18.19 -26.33
CA GLN A 126 -5.95 19.23 -26.00
C GLN A 126 -5.76 19.82 -24.60
N ASN A 127 -4.70 19.45 -23.88
CA ASN A 127 -4.44 19.87 -22.50
C ASN A 127 -5.62 19.59 -21.54
N MET A 128 -6.33 18.48 -21.76
CA MET A 128 -7.43 18.05 -20.90
C MET A 128 -6.93 17.14 -19.78
N THR A 129 -7.77 16.97 -18.75
CA THR A 129 -7.57 15.91 -17.76
C THR A 129 -8.26 14.63 -18.24
N TYR A 130 -7.49 13.55 -18.34
CA TYR A 130 -8.01 12.22 -18.62
C TYR A 130 -8.74 11.68 -17.37
N SER A 131 -10.07 11.75 -17.38
CA SER A 131 -10.90 11.46 -16.20
C SER A 131 -12.22 10.78 -16.56
N SER A 132 -12.70 9.96 -15.64
CA SER A 132 -13.96 9.23 -15.62
C SER A 132 -15.02 10.04 -14.89
N LYS A 133 -16.27 9.98 -15.34
CA LYS A 133 -17.41 10.50 -14.58
C LYS A 133 -17.76 9.53 -13.44
N MET A 134 -18.07 10.05 -12.26
CA MET A 134 -18.41 9.27 -11.07
C MET A 134 -19.87 9.55 -10.70
N ASN A 135 -20.70 8.52 -10.80
CA ASN A 135 -22.11 8.55 -10.45
C ASN A 135 -22.32 7.71 -9.20
N VAL A 136 -23.16 8.20 -8.28
CA VAL A 136 -23.50 7.50 -7.04
C VAL A 136 -25.01 7.47 -6.90
N GLU A 137 -25.52 6.31 -6.51
CA GLU A 137 -26.91 6.14 -6.12
C GLU A 137 -27.14 6.90 -4.81
N MET A 138 -28.00 7.91 -4.84
CA MET A 138 -28.33 8.72 -3.67
C MET A 138 -29.81 8.54 -3.35
N THR A 139 -30.10 8.13 -2.12
CA THR A 139 -31.46 8.00 -1.60
C THR A 139 -31.71 9.10 -0.59
N VAL A 140 -32.73 9.93 -0.83
CA VAL A 140 -33.14 10.99 0.10
C VAL A 140 -34.52 10.70 0.63
N GLN A 141 -34.67 10.77 1.95
CA GLN A 141 -35.96 10.67 2.65
C GLN A 141 -36.18 11.95 3.45
N VAL A 142 -37.40 12.49 3.41
CA VAL A 142 -37.77 13.68 4.20
C VAL A 142 -38.92 13.32 5.13
N TYR A 143 -38.76 13.61 6.42
CA TYR A 143 -39.72 13.28 7.47
C TYR A 143 -39.88 14.41 8.48
N SER A 144 -41.05 14.54 9.11
CA SER A 144 -41.21 15.33 10.33
C SER A 144 -41.19 14.45 11.57
N LEU A 145 -40.71 15.02 12.66
CA LEU A 145 -40.66 14.37 13.97
C LEU A 145 -41.83 14.88 14.82
N ASN A 146 -42.81 14.04 15.07
CA ASN A 146 -43.90 14.37 16.01
C ASN A 146 -43.60 13.67 17.34
N GLN A 147 -43.51 14.44 18.43
CA GLN A 147 -43.50 13.88 19.78
C GLN A 147 -44.93 13.54 20.20
N SER A 148 -45.18 12.31 20.61
CA SER A 148 -46.46 11.94 21.21
C SER A 148 -46.57 12.56 22.61
N ASP A 149 -47.55 13.43 22.84
CA ASP A 149 -47.83 13.98 24.17
C ASP A 149 -48.23 12.87 25.14
N LYS A 150 -47.52 12.79 26.28
CA LYS A 150 -47.81 11.88 27.39
C LYS A 150 -49.26 12.03 27.89
N SER A 151 -49.83 13.23 27.73
CA SER A 151 -51.20 13.58 28.13
C SER A 151 -52.30 12.98 27.25
N LYS A 152 -52.02 12.58 26.00
CA LYS A 152 -53.01 12.04 25.06
C LYS A 152 -52.99 10.51 24.92
N THR A 153 -51.86 9.85 25.24
CA THR A 153 -51.65 8.43 24.91
C THR A 153 -51.34 7.54 26.13
N GLY A 154 -51.05 8.11 27.30
CA GLY A 154 -50.81 7.35 28.54
C GLY A 154 -49.55 6.46 28.53
N LYS A 155 -48.71 6.57 27.50
CA LYS A 155 -47.43 5.85 27.35
C LYS A 155 -46.27 6.84 27.32
N ASP A 156 -45.05 6.36 27.61
CA ASP A 156 -43.85 7.18 27.48
C ASP A 156 -43.70 7.76 26.06
N PRO A 157 -43.23 9.01 25.93
CA PRO A 157 -43.16 9.69 24.64
C PRO A 157 -42.27 8.91 23.69
N TYR A 158 -42.81 8.50 22.54
CA TYR A 158 -42.04 7.93 21.45
C TYR A 158 -42.06 8.89 20.26
N ILE A 159 -40.92 8.99 19.58
CA ILE A 159 -40.77 9.87 18.43
C ILE A 159 -41.34 9.15 17.20
N GLN A 160 -42.44 9.66 16.64
CA GLN A 160 -43.04 9.09 15.45
C GLN A 160 -42.54 9.86 14.21
N LYS A 161 -41.82 9.17 13.31
CA LYS A 161 -41.37 9.73 12.03
C LYS A 161 -42.55 9.77 11.04
N LYS A 162 -43.11 10.95 10.78
CA LYS A 162 -44.12 11.13 9.74
C LYS A 162 -43.40 11.39 8.42
N LEU A 163 -43.45 10.45 7.50
CA LEU A 163 -42.82 10.58 6.18
C LEU A 163 -43.54 11.67 5.37
N ILE A 164 -42.81 12.70 4.95
CA ILE A 164 -43.33 13.78 4.10
C ILE A 164 -43.10 13.44 2.63
N LEU A 165 -41.94 12.82 2.32
CA LEU A 165 -41.61 12.34 0.99
C LEU A 165 -41.09 10.90 1.06
N SER A 166 -41.63 10.05 0.18
CA SER A 166 -41.12 8.69 -0.05
C SER A 166 -39.64 8.72 -0.43
N PRO A 167 -38.84 7.71 -0.04
CA PRO A 167 -37.46 7.59 -0.49
C PRO A 167 -37.38 7.68 -2.01
N GLU A 168 -36.69 8.70 -2.50
CA GLU A 168 -36.35 8.80 -3.92
C GLU A 168 -34.89 8.43 -4.10
N THR A 169 -34.64 7.39 -4.92
CA THR A 169 -33.30 6.92 -5.25
C THR A 169 -32.96 7.32 -6.68
N LYS A 170 -31.89 8.11 -6.86
CA LYS A 170 -31.43 8.57 -8.17
C LYS A 170 -29.92 8.44 -8.30
N TRP A 171 -29.45 8.28 -9.54
CA TRP A 171 -28.04 8.37 -9.89
C TRP A 171 -27.62 9.83 -10.00
N VAL A 172 -26.79 10.28 -9.06
CA VAL A 172 -26.28 11.65 -9.00
C VAL A 172 -24.81 11.68 -9.40
N THR A 173 -24.44 12.66 -10.23
CA THR A 173 -23.03 12.86 -10.59
C THR A 173 -22.32 13.63 -9.48
N ILE A 174 -21.38 12.98 -8.80
CA ILE A 174 -20.68 13.61 -7.67
C ILE A 174 -19.32 14.20 -8.04
N GLY A 175 -18.79 13.90 -9.23
CA GLY A 175 -17.51 14.44 -9.70
C GLY A 175 -16.86 13.64 -10.82
N ARG A 176 -15.60 13.97 -11.11
CA ARG A 176 -14.75 13.22 -12.05
C ARG A 176 -13.48 12.73 -11.38
N LEU A 177 -13.14 11.47 -11.63
CA LEU A 177 -11.96 10.80 -11.11
C LEU A 177 -10.88 10.67 -12.20
N PRO A 178 -9.64 11.15 -11.99
CA PRO A 178 -8.56 10.93 -12.94
C PRO A 178 -8.29 9.43 -13.21
N VAL A 179 -8.10 9.08 -14.48
CA VAL A 179 -7.88 7.70 -14.91
C VAL A 179 -6.41 7.43 -15.16
N MET A 180 -5.90 6.33 -14.59
CA MET A 180 -4.53 5.89 -14.81
C MET A 180 -4.41 5.24 -16.20
N VAL A 181 -3.39 5.63 -16.97
CA VAL A 181 -3.15 5.09 -18.32
C VAL A 181 -2.77 3.60 -18.22
N LYS A 182 -3.38 2.77 -19.08
CA LYS A 182 -3.32 1.29 -19.09
C LYS A 182 -3.94 0.58 -17.87
N SER A 183 -4.69 1.29 -17.03
CA SER A 183 -5.57 0.65 -16.05
C SER A 183 -6.81 0.01 -16.70
N SER A 184 -7.54 -0.82 -15.95
CA SER A 184 -8.76 -1.50 -16.41
C SER A 184 -9.83 -0.55 -16.98
N LEU A 185 -9.91 0.68 -16.46
CA LEU A 185 -10.87 1.71 -16.90
C LEU A 185 -10.39 2.49 -18.14
N CYS A 186 -9.12 2.36 -18.53
CA CYS A 186 -8.54 3.07 -19.66
C CYS A 186 -8.91 2.38 -20.99
N TRP A 187 -9.23 3.17 -22.01
CA TRP A 187 -9.54 2.66 -23.35
C TRP A 187 -8.40 1.85 -24.00
N LEU A 188 -7.15 2.05 -23.57
CA LEU A 188 -5.99 1.30 -24.09
C LEU A 188 -5.93 -0.14 -23.56
N TYR A 189 -6.68 -0.47 -22.50
CA TYR A 189 -6.59 -1.78 -21.85
C TYR A 189 -7.31 -2.89 -22.64
N GLU A 190 -8.54 -2.65 -23.08
CA GLU A 190 -9.40 -3.69 -23.69
C GLU A 190 -8.85 -4.24 -25.00
N HIS A 191 -8.32 -3.37 -25.85
CA HIS A 191 -7.78 -3.76 -27.15
C HIS A 191 -6.26 -4.02 -27.12
N GLN A 192 -5.65 -3.99 -25.93
CA GLN A 192 -4.19 -4.00 -25.73
C GLN A 192 -3.48 -3.00 -26.67
N GLU A 193 -4.14 -1.87 -26.96
CA GLU A 193 -3.64 -0.83 -27.84
C GLU A 193 -2.43 -0.14 -27.18
N THR A 194 -1.34 0.01 -27.94
CA THR A 194 -0.15 0.72 -27.47
C THR A 194 0.09 1.96 -28.31
N GLU A 195 -0.06 3.16 -27.72
CA GLU A 195 0.32 4.42 -28.38
C GLU A 195 1.85 4.50 -28.62
N CYS A 196 2.64 3.86 -27.76
CA CYS A 196 4.10 3.80 -27.81
C CYS A 196 4.59 2.45 -27.28
N GLN A 197 5.56 1.84 -27.96
CA GLN A 197 6.10 0.53 -27.56
C GLN A 197 6.88 0.60 -26.23
N PHE A 198 7.44 1.77 -25.91
CA PHE A 198 8.23 1.98 -24.69
C PHE A 198 7.40 2.49 -23.51
N ASP A 199 6.10 2.67 -23.68
CA ASP A 199 5.22 3.19 -22.64
C ASP A 199 4.55 2.04 -21.87
N TYR A 200 4.70 2.03 -20.54
CA TYR A 200 4.16 1.00 -19.66
C TYR A 200 2.88 1.44 -18.94
N GLY A 201 2.42 2.68 -19.14
CA GLY A 201 1.30 3.25 -18.38
C GLY A 201 1.68 3.51 -16.92
N GLY A 202 0.69 3.51 -16.02
CA GLY A 202 0.94 3.73 -14.59
C GLY A 202 1.06 5.20 -14.16
N TYR A 203 0.66 6.13 -15.03
CA TYR A 203 0.62 7.57 -14.77
C TYR A 203 -0.75 8.16 -15.15
N PHE A 204 -0.98 9.42 -14.77
CA PHE A 204 -2.20 10.19 -15.01
C PHE A 204 -1.92 11.36 -15.96
N LEU A 205 -2.92 11.73 -16.75
CA LEU A 205 -2.88 12.93 -17.60
C LEU A 205 -3.77 14.00 -16.97
N ILE A 206 -3.15 15.06 -16.47
CA ILE A 206 -3.81 16.16 -15.77
C ILE A 206 -3.49 17.45 -16.51
N LYS A 207 -4.50 18.06 -17.13
CA LYS A 207 -4.34 19.25 -17.97
C LYS A 207 -3.20 19.11 -19.01
N GLY A 208 -3.15 17.97 -19.70
CA GLY A 208 -2.10 17.62 -20.65
C GLY A 208 -0.75 17.19 -20.06
N THR A 209 -0.53 17.36 -18.75
CA THR A 209 0.73 17.00 -18.10
C THR A 209 0.70 15.57 -17.54
N GLU A 210 1.80 14.83 -17.72
CA GLU A 210 1.95 13.48 -17.20
C GLU A 210 2.40 13.50 -15.73
N LYS A 211 1.62 12.85 -14.87
CA LYS A 211 1.79 12.84 -13.40
C LYS A 211 1.83 11.40 -12.90
N ALA A 212 2.83 11.05 -12.11
CA ALA A 212 2.98 9.72 -11.51
C ALA A 212 2.95 9.81 -9.99
N PHE A 213 2.41 8.76 -9.34
CA PHE A 213 2.55 8.59 -7.90
C PHE A 213 3.94 8.10 -7.54
N ILE A 214 4.47 8.64 -6.44
CA ILE A 214 5.64 8.10 -5.76
C ILE A 214 5.12 7.32 -4.56
N ALA A 215 5.51 6.05 -4.43
CA ALA A 215 5.07 5.20 -3.33
C ALA A 215 5.55 5.77 -1.98
N GLU A 216 4.66 5.89 -0.99
CA GLU A 216 4.97 6.49 0.30
C GLU A 216 5.25 5.40 1.35
N GLU A 217 6.46 5.37 1.92
CA GLU A 217 6.83 4.47 3.02
C GLU A 217 6.17 4.96 4.31
N GLY A 218 5.15 4.23 4.75
CA GLY A 218 4.45 4.40 6.00
C GLY A 218 4.84 3.34 7.03
N ARG A 219 4.52 3.60 8.31
CA ARG A 219 4.66 2.59 9.37
C ARG A 219 3.51 1.58 9.28
N CYS A 220 3.78 0.32 9.56
CA CYS A 220 2.74 -0.67 9.82
C CYS A 220 1.96 -0.24 11.09
N LEU A 221 0.65 -0.04 10.94
CA LEU A 221 -0.20 0.55 11.98
C LEU A 221 -0.61 -0.51 13.02
N SER A 222 -1.05 -1.68 12.56
CA SER A 222 -1.65 -2.74 13.36
C SER A 222 -0.63 -3.64 14.08
N ARG A 223 0.65 -3.25 14.14
CA ARG A 223 1.70 -4.00 14.87
C ARG A 223 1.98 -3.34 16.22
N ILE A 224 2.29 -4.14 17.23
CA ILE A 224 2.84 -3.64 18.51
C ILE A 224 4.27 -3.18 18.28
N TRP A 225 4.55 -1.95 18.71
CA TRP A 225 5.86 -1.30 18.64
C TRP A 225 6.42 -1.09 20.03
N VAL A 226 7.60 -1.66 20.29
CA VAL A 226 8.31 -1.47 21.56
C VAL A 226 9.50 -0.54 21.37
N THR A 227 9.51 0.58 22.09
CA THR A 227 10.59 1.56 22.11
C THR A 227 11.08 1.83 23.52
N ASN A 228 12.33 2.28 23.64
CA ASN A 228 12.96 2.66 24.92
C ASN A 228 13.30 4.16 25.01
N SER A 229 13.14 4.92 23.92
CA SER A 229 13.52 6.33 23.82
C SER A 229 12.39 7.13 23.16
N PRO A 230 11.82 8.15 23.84
CA PRO A 230 12.29 8.79 25.09
C PRO A 230 11.96 8.03 26.39
N SER A 231 11.06 7.04 26.34
CA SER A 231 10.67 6.20 27.48
C SER A 231 10.45 4.77 27.02
N TRP A 232 10.39 3.82 27.95
CA TRP A 232 9.94 2.46 27.65
C TRP A 232 8.43 2.46 27.40
N ASP A 233 8.04 2.22 26.15
CA ASP A 233 6.65 2.15 25.74
C ASP A 233 6.41 1.05 24.71
N ALA A 234 5.29 0.35 24.89
CA ALA A 234 4.66 -0.43 23.83
C ALA A 234 3.54 0.45 23.24
N SER A 235 3.42 0.48 21.92
CA SER A 235 2.37 1.24 21.23
C SER A 235 1.69 0.44 20.13
N TYR A 236 0.39 0.66 19.95
CA TYR A 236 -0.42 0.10 18.88
C TYR A 236 -1.23 1.21 18.23
N LEU A 237 -1.36 1.21 16.90
CA LEU A 237 -2.00 2.27 16.13
C LEU A 237 -3.19 1.72 15.34
N SER A 238 -4.40 2.03 15.79
CA SER A 238 -5.64 1.58 15.12
C SER A 238 -5.80 2.19 13.72
N GLN A 239 -6.31 1.41 12.76
CA GLN A 239 -6.49 1.87 11.38
C GLN A 239 -7.64 2.90 11.22
N ILE A 240 -8.68 2.82 12.06
CA ILE A 240 -9.97 3.55 11.88
C ILE A 240 -9.84 5.04 12.19
N ARG A 241 -9.14 5.41 13.28
CA ARG A 241 -8.92 6.81 13.68
C ARG A 241 -7.44 7.20 13.75
N ARG A 242 -6.54 6.24 13.49
CA ARG A 242 -5.09 6.41 13.68
C ARG A 242 -4.77 6.94 15.08
N GLU A 243 -5.56 6.52 16.05
CA GLU A 243 -5.31 6.78 17.47
C GLU A 243 -4.32 5.76 18.01
N LYS A 244 -3.40 6.28 18.83
CA LYS A 244 -2.34 5.49 19.44
C LYS A 244 -2.75 5.06 20.83
N ILE A 245 -2.74 3.76 21.06
CA ILE A 245 -2.81 3.16 22.38
C ILE A 245 -1.37 3.04 22.86
N TYR A 246 -1.05 3.61 24.03
CA TYR A 246 0.28 3.50 24.63
C TYR A 246 0.20 2.76 25.95
N VAL A 247 1.10 1.81 26.15
CA VAL A 247 1.41 1.23 27.46
C VAL A 247 2.82 1.68 27.81
N LYS A 248 2.97 2.53 28.82
CA LYS A 248 4.24 3.18 29.18
C LYS A 248 4.68 2.83 30.58
N LEU A 249 5.98 2.65 30.74
CA LEU A 249 6.64 2.58 32.03
C LEU A 249 6.98 4.02 32.48
N VAL A 250 6.31 4.50 33.53
CA VAL A 250 6.41 5.88 34.04
C VAL A 250 6.91 5.84 35.49
N PRO A 251 7.76 6.77 35.93
CA PRO A 251 8.12 6.86 37.36
C PRO A 251 6.88 7.16 38.21
N SER A 252 6.79 6.52 39.39
CA SER A 252 5.74 6.76 40.36
C SER A 252 5.82 8.20 40.89
N LYS A 253 4.67 8.83 41.14
CA LYS A 253 4.57 10.22 41.60
C LYS A 253 4.85 10.38 43.11
N GLU A 254 4.76 9.32 43.90
CA GLU A 254 4.73 9.42 45.37
C GLU A 254 6.03 9.06 46.08
N ASN A 255 7.03 8.46 45.41
CA ASN A 255 8.30 8.07 46.05
C ASN A 255 9.49 8.18 45.09
N ASP A 256 10.19 9.33 45.11
CA ASP A 256 11.58 9.58 44.62
C ASP A 256 12.04 8.93 43.29
N GLY A 257 11.12 8.53 42.39
CA GLY A 257 11.47 7.90 41.11
C GLY A 257 12.00 6.47 41.20
N PHE A 258 12.07 5.85 42.39
CA PHE A 258 12.56 4.47 42.56
C PHE A 258 11.57 3.40 42.07
N HIS A 259 10.26 3.65 42.20
CA HIS A 259 9.23 2.73 41.74
C HIS A 259 8.68 3.17 40.39
N LYS A 260 8.60 2.24 39.44
CA LYS A 260 8.01 2.46 38.12
C LYS A 260 6.63 1.84 38.06
N VAL A 261 5.70 2.52 37.40
CA VAL A 261 4.31 2.11 37.23
C VAL A 261 3.97 2.03 35.75
N ILE A 262 3.08 1.11 35.40
CA ILE A 262 2.60 0.90 34.04
C ILE A 262 1.30 1.68 33.84
N SER A 263 1.35 2.65 32.94
CA SER A 263 0.20 3.48 32.57
C SER A 263 -0.26 3.18 31.15
N LEU A 264 -1.57 3.20 30.94
CA LEU A 264 -2.25 3.11 29.67
C LEU A 264 -2.73 4.50 29.26
N SER A 265 -2.39 4.92 28.03
CA SER A 265 -3.02 6.08 27.40
C SER A 265 -3.97 5.62 26.29
N PHE A 266 -5.25 5.99 26.40
CA PHE A 266 -6.31 5.66 25.46
C PHE A 266 -7.27 6.85 25.30
N LEU A 267 -7.64 7.23 24.07
CA LEU A 267 -8.49 8.40 23.76
C LEU A 267 -8.06 9.71 24.45
N GLY A 268 -6.75 9.88 24.69
CA GLY A 268 -6.19 11.06 25.37
C GLY A 268 -6.24 11.01 26.91
N ALA A 269 -6.91 10.03 27.50
CA ALA A 269 -6.89 9.76 28.93
C ALA A 269 -5.72 8.85 29.29
N THR A 270 -4.99 9.14 30.38
CA THR A 270 -3.88 8.30 30.89
C THR A 270 -4.16 7.80 32.29
N MET A 271 -4.18 6.47 32.46
CA MET A 271 -4.59 5.80 33.71
C MET A 271 -3.69 4.58 33.98
N PRO A 272 -3.55 4.11 35.24
CA PRO A 272 -2.94 2.82 35.54
C PRO A 272 -3.63 1.69 34.78
N ILE A 273 -2.83 0.81 34.17
CA ILE A 273 -3.36 -0.24 33.26
C ILE A 273 -4.33 -1.20 33.97
N TRP A 274 -4.17 -1.39 35.29
CA TRP A 274 -5.02 -2.27 36.09
C TRP A 274 -6.49 -1.84 36.11
N ILE A 275 -6.76 -0.52 36.13
CA ILE A 275 -8.13 0.00 36.06
C ILE A 275 -8.80 -0.43 34.75
N MET A 276 -8.06 -0.43 33.64
CA MET A 276 -8.59 -0.85 32.34
C MET A 276 -8.89 -2.35 32.28
N PHE A 277 -8.06 -3.21 32.87
CA PHE A 277 -8.35 -4.65 32.94
C PHE A 277 -9.70 -4.91 33.60
N PHE A 278 -9.96 -4.29 34.75
CA PHE A 278 -11.24 -4.43 35.44
C PHE A 278 -12.41 -3.74 34.70
N ALA A 279 -12.16 -2.63 34.00
CA ALA A 279 -13.16 -2.00 33.14
C ALA A 279 -13.58 -2.88 31.94
N LEU A 280 -12.66 -3.71 31.44
CA LEU A 280 -12.90 -4.71 30.40
C LEU A 280 -13.55 -6.01 30.93
N GLY A 281 -13.76 -6.13 32.24
CA GLY A 281 -14.47 -7.26 32.86
C GLY A 281 -13.58 -8.35 33.46
N VAL A 282 -12.28 -8.10 33.67
CA VAL A 282 -11.42 -9.03 34.41
C VAL A 282 -11.84 -9.11 35.89
N SER A 283 -11.93 -10.31 36.43
CA SER A 283 -12.57 -10.57 37.73
C SER A 283 -11.61 -10.46 38.93
N SER A 284 -10.32 -10.73 38.73
CA SER A 284 -9.34 -10.76 39.82
C SER A 284 -7.94 -10.32 39.37
N ASP A 285 -7.14 -9.87 40.33
CA ASP A 285 -5.73 -9.50 40.08
C ASP A 285 -4.92 -10.71 39.57
N LYS A 286 -5.27 -11.92 40.03
CA LYS A 286 -4.65 -13.17 39.55
C LYS A 286 -4.97 -13.41 38.09
N GLU A 287 -6.22 -13.23 37.68
CA GLU A 287 -6.62 -13.38 36.28
C GLU A 287 -5.88 -12.37 35.39
N ALA A 288 -5.81 -11.10 35.79
CA ALA A 288 -5.04 -10.08 35.06
C ALA A 288 -3.56 -10.45 34.94
N PHE A 289 -2.96 -11.00 36.01
CA PHE A 289 -1.58 -11.48 35.98
C PHE A 289 -1.39 -12.66 35.02
N ASP A 290 -2.28 -13.65 35.07
CA ASP A 290 -2.25 -14.83 34.20
C ASP A 290 -2.44 -14.43 32.72
N MET A 291 -3.26 -13.40 32.43
CA MET A 291 -3.44 -12.85 31.07
C MET A 291 -2.16 -12.22 30.49
N ILE A 292 -1.27 -11.69 31.33
CA ILE A 292 0.00 -11.12 30.88
C ILE A 292 0.98 -12.24 30.50
N ASP A 293 0.85 -13.44 31.08
CA ASP A 293 1.65 -14.63 30.72
C ASP A 293 3.17 -14.36 30.83
N ILE A 294 3.63 -13.91 32.00
CA ILE A 294 5.07 -13.82 32.32
C ILE A 294 5.44 -14.99 33.23
N GLN A 295 6.17 -15.96 32.67
CA GLN A 295 6.59 -17.17 33.40
C GLN A 295 7.73 -16.90 34.40
N ASP A 296 8.63 -15.98 34.05
CA ASP A 296 9.84 -15.68 34.80
C ASP A 296 9.81 -14.24 35.34
N CYS A 297 9.20 -14.06 36.52
CA CYS A 297 9.09 -12.77 37.18
C CYS A 297 10.27 -12.50 38.12
N ASP A 298 11.15 -11.58 37.73
CA ASP A 298 12.19 -11.06 38.62
C ASP A 298 11.55 -10.18 39.72
N ALA A 299 12.21 -10.04 40.88
CA ALA A 299 11.73 -9.19 41.97
C ALA A 299 11.45 -7.74 41.53
N SER A 300 12.20 -7.24 40.54
CA SER A 300 11.95 -5.92 39.92
C SER A 300 10.58 -5.85 39.23
N LEU A 301 10.19 -6.89 38.48
CA LEU A 301 8.89 -6.94 37.80
C LEU A 301 7.74 -7.02 38.82
N VAL A 302 7.89 -7.83 39.86
CA VAL A 302 6.90 -7.94 40.94
C VAL A 302 6.72 -6.58 41.65
N ASN A 303 7.81 -5.83 41.85
CA ASN A 303 7.76 -4.49 42.41
C ASN A 303 7.03 -3.50 41.48
N ILE A 304 7.24 -3.57 40.17
CA ILE A 304 6.53 -2.72 39.19
C ILE A 304 5.03 -3.05 39.19
N LEU A 305 4.67 -4.33 39.18
CA LEU A 305 3.28 -4.78 39.19
C LEU A 305 2.57 -4.37 40.48
N SER A 306 3.19 -4.63 41.64
CA SER A 306 2.62 -4.24 42.94
C SER A 306 2.49 -2.73 43.09
N ALA A 307 3.46 -1.94 42.61
CA ALA A 307 3.35 -0.49 42.58
C ALA A 307 2.20 -0.02 41.66
N THR A 308 2.00 -0.68 40.51
CA THR A 308 0.89 -0.37 39.60
C THR A 308 -0.46 -0.67 40.23
N ILE A 309 -0.59 -1.77 40.97
CA ILE A 309 -1.82 -2.14 41.68
C ILE A 309 -2.13 -1.14 42.81
N ARG A 310 -1.13 -0.72 43.58
CA ARG A 310 -1.29 0.30 44.63
C ARG A 310 -1.78 1.62 44.06
N GLN A 311 -1.12 2.11 42.99
CA GLN A 311 -1.54 3.34 42.33
C GLN A 311 -2.96 3.25 41.74
N SER A 312 -3.36 2.07 41.26
CA SER A 312 -4.73 1.85 40.76
C SER A 312 -5.76 1.96 41.89
N HIS A 313 -5.42 1.50 43.10
CA HIS A 313 -6.27 1.61 44.27
C HIS A 313 -6.41 3.06 44.76
N GLU A 314 -5.31 3.81 44.78
CA GLU A 314 -5.28 5.24 45.14
C GLU A 314 -6.11 6.10 44.18
N GLN A 315 -6.04 5.82 42.87
CA GLN A 315 -6.78 6.59 41.87
C GLN A 315 -8.27 6.22 41.77
N CYS A 316 -8.63 4.96 42.06
CA CYS A 316 -10.00 4.47 42.00
C CYS A 316 -10.26 3.49 43.16
N GLU A 317 -10.69 4.01 44.31
CA GLU A 317 -10.98 3.18 45.47
C GLU A 317 -12.07 2.14 45.16
N GLY A 318 -11.74 0.87 45.41
CA GLY A 318 -12.63 -0.26 45.17
C GLY A 318 -12.92 -0.56 43.69
N PHE A 319 -12.01 -0.22 42.77
CA PHE A 319 -12.12 -0.56 41.34
C PHE A 319 -12.40 -2.06 41.06
N ARG A 320 -12.06 -2.95 42.00
CA ARG A 320 -12.28 -4.40 41.94
C ARG A 320 -13.75 -4.84 41.98
N GLY A 321 -14.69 -3.97 42.34
CA GLY A 321 -16.10 -4.36 42.54
C GLY A 321 -17.13 -3.42 41.93
N GLY A 322 -18.25 -4.00 41.47
CA GLY A 322 -19.49 -3.27 41.17
C GLY A 322 -19.46 -2.38 39.93
N GLY A 323 -18.64 -2.69 38.91
CA GLY A 323 -18.55 -1.88 37.68
C GLY A 323 -17.93 -0.49 37.87
N ARG A 324 -17.36 -0.20 39.05
CA ARG A 324 -16.74 1.10 39.36
C ARG A 324 -15.59 1.46 38.43
N ALA A 325 -14.73 0.50 38.08
CA ALA A 325 -13.65 0.72 37.12
C ALA A 325 -14.19 1.22 35.76
N ARG A 326 -15.30 0.64 35.29
CA ARG A 326 -15.96 1.02 34.04
C ARG A 326 -16.55 2.43 34.11
N GLN A 327 -17.21 2.78 35.21
CA GLN A 327 -17.72 4.14 35.43
C GLN A 327 -16.59 5.17 35.47
N TYR A 328 -15.51 4.87 36.22
CA TYR A 328 -14.35 5.74 36.32
C TYR A 328 -13.69 5.99 34.95
N VAL A 329 -13.45 4.93 34.17
CA VAL A 329 -12.88 5.07 32.83
C VAL A 329 -13.79 5.89 31.92
N ASP A 330 -15.11 5.66 31.96
CA ASP A 330 -16.06 6.41 31.14
C ASP A 330 -16.09 7.90 31.49
N GLU A 331 -16.15 8.24 32.79
CA GLU A 331 -16.08 9.63 33.24
C GLU A 331 -14.75 10.29 32.87
N TYR A 332 -13.65 9.56 32.99
CA TYR A 332 -12.31 10.09 32.72
C TYR A 332 -12.10 10.35 31.22
N ILE A 333 -12.59 9.47 30.34
CA ILE A 333 -12.57 9.67 28.89
C ILE A 333 -13.52 10.80 28.47
N ARG A 334 -14.70 10.91 29.08
CA ARG A 334 -15.65 12.01 28.78
C ARG A 334 -15.14 13.40 29.15
N LYS A 335 -14.23 13.50 30.11
CA LYS A 335 -13.56 14.76 30.50
C LYS A 335 -12.45 15.18 29.52
N THR A 336 -12.12 14.37 28.52
CA THR A 336 -11.10 14.72 27.51
C THR A 336 -11.59 15.80 26.55
N LYS A 337 -10.67 16.41 25.78
CA LYS A 337 -10.97 17.50 24.85
C LYS A 337 -11.93 17.11 23.72
N PHE A 338 -11.96 15.82 23.34
CA PHE A 338 -12.77 15.30 22.24
C PHE A 338 -13.40 13.97 22.66
N PRO A 339 -14.41 13.99 23.54
CA PRO A 339 -15.01 12.78 24.05
C PRO A 339 -15.76 12.03 22.93
N PRO A 340 -15.78 10.68 22.97
CA PRO A 340 -16.63 9.90 22.07
C PRO A 340 -18.11 10.11 22.40
N GLU A 341 -18.97 10.14 21.38
CA GLU A 341 -20.43 10.25 21.53
C GLU A 341 -21.09 8.89 21.86
N GLU A 342 -20.39 7.79 21.56
CA GLU A 342 -20.85 6.42 21.73
C GLU A 342 -20.85 5.99 23.21
N SER A 343 -21.56 4.91 23.52
CA SER A 343 -21.47 4.26 24.84
C SER A 343 -20.08 3.64 25.07
N PHE A 344 -19.77 3.28 26.33
CA PHE A 344 -18.51 2.61 26.69
C PHE A 344 -18.16 1.44 25.76
N ASP A 345 -19.08 0.47 25.60
CA ASP A 345 -18.84 -0.69 24.73
C ASP A 345 -18.75 -0.29 23.25
N GLY A 346 -19.44 0.78 22.84
CA GLY A 346 -19.37 1.31 21.48
C GLY A 346 -17.98 1.84 21.13
N TYR A 347 -17.44 2.76 21.92
CA TYR A 347 -16.13 3.35 21.63
C TYR A 347 -14.97 2.39 21.98
N VAL A 348 -15.10 1.53 23.00
CA VAL A 348 -14.11 0.48 23.26
C VAL A 348 -14.13 -0.51 22.10
N GLY A 349 -15.31 -0.93 21.65
CA GLY A 349 -15.57 -1.69 20.42
C GLY A 349 -14.80 -1.13 19.22
N ARG A 350 -15.01 0.16 18.96
CA ARG A 350 -14.55 0.86 17.76
C ARG A 350 -13.09 1.31 17.77
N TYR A 351 -12.53 1.67 18.92
CA TYR A 351 -11.19 2.29 18.99
C TYR A 351 -10.14 1.42 19.69
N LEU A 352 -10.52 0.61 20.68
CA LEU A 352 -9.60 -0.29 21.36
C LEU A 352 -9.55 -1.63 20.59
N PHE A 353 -8.49 -1.83 19.80
CA PHE A 353 -8.27 -3.03 18.98
C PHE A 353 -9.51 -3.46 18.17
N PRO A 354 -9.87 -2.71 17.10
CA PRO A 354 -11.17 -2.85 16.45
C PRO A 354 -11.44 -4.23 15.84
N GLU A 355 -10.39 -4.92 15.39
CA GLU A 355 -10.48 -6.25 14.77
C GLU A 355 -10.61 -7.38 15.81
N VAL A 356 -10.37 -7.08 17.10
CA VAL A 356 -10.47 -8.05 18.19
C VAL A 356 -11.89 -7.98 18.76
N SER A 357 -12.64 -9.08 18.63
CA SER A 357 -13.98 -9.24 19.23
C SER A 357 -13.89 -9.35 20.75
N ASP A 358 -14.96 -8.97 21.45
CA ASP A 358 -15.13 -9.11 22.91
C ASP A 358 -14.15 -8.32 23.82
N ASN A 359 -14.66 -7.87 24.97
CA ASN A 359 -13.88 -7.10 25.94
C ASN A 359 -12.80 -7.95 26.62
N ARG A 360 -13.05 -9.24 26.86
CA ARG A 360 -12.07 -10.17 27.44
C ARG A 360 -10.86 -10.37 26.53
N CYS A 361 -11.09 -10.55 25.23
CA CYS A 361 -10.04 -10.72 24.24
C CYS A 361 -9.22 -9.45 24.03
N LYS A 362 -9.84 -8.27 24.12
CA LYS A 362 -9.12 -6.99 24.20
C LYS A 362 -8.24 -6.90 25.45
N ALA A 363 -8.71 -7.42 26.58
CA ALA A 363 -7.91 -7.50 27.80
C ALA A 363 -6.70 -8.43 27.62
N LEU A 364 -6.87 -9.59 26.98
CA LEU A 364 -5.77 -10.50 26.63
C LEU A 364 -4.73 -9.84 25.74
N PHE A 365 -5.16 -9.11 24.71
CA PHE A 365 -4.23 -8.40 23.83
C PHE A 365 -3.51 -7.25 24.55
N LEU A 366 -4.18 -6.54 25.47
CA LEU A 366 -3.57 -5.56 26.36
C LEU A 366 -2.52 -6.20 27.29
N GLY A 367 -2.82 -7.38 27.85
CA GLY A 367 -1.87 -8.18 28.63
C GLY A 367 -0.65 -8.59 27.83
N TYR A 368 -0.83 -9.00 26.59
CA TYR A 368 0.27 -9.31 25.68
C TYR A 368 1.12 -8.07 25.34
N MET A 369 0.50 -6.91 25.13
CA MET A 369 1.20 -5.65 24.91
C MET A 369 2.06 -5.26 26.12
N MET A 370 1.56 -5.49 27.33
CA MET A 370 2.29 -5.33 28.58
C MET A 370 3.44 -6.34 28.72
N LYS A 371 3.23 -7.60 28.35
CA LYS A 371 4.31 -8.61 28.28
C LYS A 371 5.45 -8.17 27.37
N CYS A 372 5.13 -7.64 26.19
CA CYS A 372 6.13 -7.15 25.23
C CYS A 372 6.97 -6.02 25.83
N LEU A 373 6.33 -5.07 26.53
CA LEU A 373 7.02 -3.98 27.23
C LEU A 373 7.95 -4.51 28.32
N LEU A 374 7.47 -5.40 29.18
CA LEU A 374 8.24 -5.91 30.32
C LEU A 374 9.40 -6.81 29.89
N MET A 375 9.19 -7.66 28.89
CA MET A 375 10.26 -8.47 28.30
C MET A 375 11.35 -7.61 27.67
N ALA A 376 10.98 -6.49 27.05
CA ALA A 376 11.95 -5.56 26.49
C ALA A 376 12.71 -4.78 27.57
N TYR A 377 12.00 -4.36 28.63
CA TYR A 377 12.60 -3.70 29.79
C TYR A 377 13.64 -4.60 30.50
N CYS A 378 13.36 -5.90 30.63
CA CYS A 378 14.30 -6.90 31.18
C CYS A 378 15.40 -7.31 30.19
N GLY A 379 15.44 -6.76 28.97
CA GLY A 379 16.44 -7.11 27.95
C GLY A 379 16.24 -8.47 27.28
N ARG A 380 15.13 -9.17 27.54
CA ARG A 380 14.78 -10.47 26.94
C ARG A 380 14.16 -10.33 25.55
N ARG A 381 13.70 -9.13 25.18
CA ARG A 381 13.20 -8.76 23.84
C ARG A 381 13.92 -7.50 23.36
N LYS A 382 14.32 -7.47 22.09
CA LYS A 382 14.93 -6.27 21.49
C LYS A 382 13.84 -5.25 21.14
N CYS A 383 14.16 -3.96 21.26
CA CYS A 383 13.29 -2.89 20.77
C CYS A 383 13.13 -2.97 19.24
N ASP A 384 11.97 -2.53 18.75
CA ASP A 384 11.68 -2.58 17.32
C ASP A 384 12.46 -1.50 16.56
N ASN A 385 13.08 -1.90 15.45
CA ASN A 385 13.77 -0.97 14.56
C ASN A 385 12.76 -0.23 13.67
N LYS A 386 12.75 1.11 13.76
CA LYS A 386 11.86 2.00 12.99
C LYS A 386 12.13 1.96 11.49
N ASP A 387 13.35 1.62 11.09
CA ASP A 387 13.77 1.67 9.69
C ASP A 387 13.69 0.34 8.95
N ASP A 388 13.43 -0.74 9.68
CA ASP A 388 13.23 -2.07 9.14
C ASP A 388 11.95 -2.16 8.29
N PHE A 389 12.05 -2.72 7.09
CA PHE A 389 10.92 -2.89 6.18
C PHE A 389 9.85 -3.85 6.66
N ARG A 390 10.16 -4.76 7.60
CA ARG A 390 9.16 -5.56 8.32
C ARG A 390 8.07 -4.70 8.96
N ASN A 391 8.50 -3.55 9.47
CA ASN A 391 7.67 -2.61 10.19
C ASN A 391 7.14 -1.46 9.32
N LYS A 392 7.41 -1.48 8.00
CA LYS A 392 6.95 -0.47 7.04
C LYS A 392 5.98 -1.08 6.03
N ARG A 393 5.17 -0.22 5.41
CA ARG A 393 4.30 -0.53 4.27
C ARG A 393 4.41 0.58 3.23
N LEU A 394 4.17 0.24 1.97
CA LEU A 394 4.08 1.20 0.89
C LEU A 394 2.62 1.60 0.65
N ASP A 395 2.31 2.87 0.91
CA ASP A 395 1.07 3.49 0.44
C ASP A 395 1.21 3.75 -1.07
N LEU A 396 0.36 3.06 -1.85
CA LEU A 396 0.32 3.13 -3.31
C LEU A 396 -0.90 3.95 -3.79
N ALA A 397 -1.18 3.91 -5.09
CA ALA A 397 -2.28 4.64 -5.72
C ALA A 397 -3.63 4.49 -4.99
N CYS A 398 -3.97 3.28 -4.50
CA CYS A 398 -5.21 3.02 -3.76
C CYS A 398 -5.30 3.83 -2.47
N GLN A 399 -4.33 3.65 -1.57
CA GLN A 399 -4.33 4.30 -0.26
C GLN A 399 -4.25 5.82 -0.39
N LEU A 400 -3.44 6.30 -1.35
CA LEU A 400 -3.25 7.73 -1.61
C LEU A 400 -4.53 8.37 -2.16
N LEU A 401 -5.17 7.76 -3.17
CA LEU A 401 -6.43 8.25 -3.74
C LEU A 401 -7.57 8.20 -2.72
N ARG A 402 -7.70 7.09 -1.97
CA ARG A 402 -8.70 6.95 -0.90
C ARG A 402 -8.59 8.11 0.09
N ARG A 403 -7.37 8.43 0.53
CA ARG A 403 -7.09 9.50 1.50
C ARG A 403 -7.53 10.88 0.99
N GLU A 404 -7.18 11.23 -0.25
CA GLU A 404 -7.58 12.55 -0.78
C GLU A 404 -9.05 12.62 -1.16
N LEU A 405 -9.58 11.59 -1.83
CA LEU A 405 -10.98 11.59 -2.25
C LEU A 405 -11.90 11.66 -1.03
N TRP A 406 -11.56 11.00 0.08
CA TRP A 406 -12.32 11.10 1.33
C TRP A 406 -12.38 12.54 1.88
N GLY A 407 -11.27 13.28 1.81
CA GLY A 407 -11.22 14.68 2.22
C GLY A 407 -12.18 15.56 1.41
N HIS A 408 -12.21 15.35 0.09
CA HIS A 408 -13.11 16.06 -0.81
C HIS A 408 -14.57 15.60 -0.69
N LEU A 409 -14.83 14.31 -0.52
CA LEU A 409 -16.17 13.77 -0.29
C LEU A 409 -16.79 14.33 0.99
N ARG A 410 -16.04 14.36 2.10
CA ARG A 410 -16.52 14.98 3.34
C ARG A 410 -16.78 16.46 3.18
N HIS A 411 -15.98 17.17 2.39
CA HIS A 411 -16.22 18.58 2.12
C HIS A 411 -17.51 18.78 1.30
N ALA A 412 -17.70 17.98 0.25
CA ALA A 412 -18.92 17.99 -0.55
C ALA A 412 -20.15 17.62 0.27
N ALA A 413 -20.07 16.60 1.12
CA ALA A 413 -21.14 16.20 2.03
C ALA A 413 -21.52 17.32 3.02
N ARG A 414 -20.54 17.98 3.65
CA ARG A 414 -20.83 19.15 4.52
C ARG A 414 -21.48 20.30 3.76
N HIS A 415 -21.08 20.53 2.51
CA HIS A 415 -21.69 21.55 1.66
C HIS A 415 -23.14 21.18 1.33
N MET A 416 -23.38 19.93 0.92
CA MET A 416 -24.70 19.38 0.65
C MET A 416 -25.63 19.54 1.87
N VAL A 417 -25.18 19.16 3.06
CA VAL A 417 -25.92 19.35 4.32
C VAL A 417 -26.34 20.81 4.49
N LYS A 418 -25.40 21.77 4.38
CA LYS A 418 -25.70 23.21 4.51
C LYS A 418 -26.70 23.74 3.48
N VAL A 419 -26.65 23.24 2.24
CA VAL A 419 -27.61 23.64 1.20
C VAL A 419 -28.99 23.05 1.52
N MET A 420 -29.07 21.78 1.92
CA MET A 420 -30.32 21.13 2.30
C MET A 420 -30.96 21.78 3.54
N GLN A 421 -30.18 22.16 4.55
CA GLN A 421 -30.69 22.83 5.75
C GLN A 421 -31.51 24.09 5.43
N LYS A 422 -31.04 24.92 4.50
CA LYS A 422 -31.76 26.12 4.05
C LYS A 422 -33.12 25.82 3.42
N HIS A 423 -33.25 24.68 2.73
CA HIS A 423 -34.47 24.28 2.04
C HIS A 423 -35.44 23.55 2.98
N LEU A 424 -34.93 22.96 4.06
CA LEU A 424 -35.73 22.28 5.09
C LEU A 424 -36.34 23.26 6.10
N SER A 425 -35.74 24.45 6.28
CA SER A 425 -36.16 25.46 7.27
C SER A 425 -37.24 26.45 6.81
N GLY A 426 -37.94 26.21 5.68
CA GLY A 426 -39.01 27.11 5.19
C GLY A 426 -40.01 26.45 4.23
N ASP A 427 -40.90 27.25 3.64
CA ASP A 427 -41.88 26.88 2.58
C ASP A 427 -41.22 26.58 1.21
N GLY A 428 -39.90 26.36 1.19
CA GLY A 428 -39.15 26.08 -0.03
C GLY A 428 -39.40 24.67 -0.55
N ASP A 429 -39.65 24.56 -1.85
CA ASP A 429 -39.68 23.27 -2.53
C ASP A 429 -38.28 22.63 -2.54
N LEU A 430 -38.24 21.31 -2.38
CA LEU A 430 -37.00 20.55 -2.53
C LEU A 430 -36.56 20.58 -3.99
N GLN A 431 -35.29 20.89 -4.20
CA GLN A 431 -34.69 20.91 -5.53
C GLN A 431 -34.42 19.49 -6.04
N VAL A 432 -34.16 19.39 -7.35
CA VAL A 432 -33.68 18.14 -7.96
C VAL A 432 -32.38 17.71 -7.27
N LEU A 433 -32.26 16.42 -6.94
CA LEU A 433 -31.15 15.86 -6.17
C LEU A 433 -29.75 16.23 -6.69
N ASP A 434 -29.60 16.41 -8.00
CA ASP A 434 -28.36 16.82 -8.65
C ASP A 434 -27.87 18.22 -8.23
N GLN A 435 -28.77 19.10 -7.77
CA GLN A 435 -28.43 20.48 -7.37
C GLN A 435 -27.82 20.56 -5.97
N TYR A 436 -28.04 19.54 -5.12
CA TYR A 436 -27.49 19.51 -3.76
C TYR A 436 -26.02 19.10 -3.71
N VAL A 437 -25.54 18.37 -4.73
CA VAL A 437 -24.16 17.88 -4.77
C VAL A 437 -23.34 18.69 -5.78
N ASP A 438 -22.43 19.53 -5.26
CA ASP A 438 -21.49 20.27 -6.11
C ASP A 438 -20.33 19.35 -6.57
N ALA A 439 -20.47 18.81 -7.77
CA ALA A 439 -19.47 17.96 -8.43
C ALA A 439 -18.12 18.66 -8.69
N SER A 440 -18.10 20.00 -8.65
CA SER A 440 -16.89 20.79 -8.87
C SER A 440 -15.92 20.68 -7.69
N ILE A 441 -16.42 20.48 -6.46
CA ILE A 441 -15.60 20.34 -5.25
C ILE A 441 -14.63 19.16 -5.40
N ILE A 442 -15.13 18.01 -5.84
CA ILE A 442 -14.32 16.80 -6.02
C ILE A 442 -13.42 16.94 -7.24
N THR A 443 -13.98 17.35 -8.37
CA THR A 443 -13.27 17.42 -9.65
C THR A 443 -12.11 18.43 -9.61
N ASN A 444 -12.37 19.64 -9.13
CA ASN A 444 -11.36 20.69 -9.03
C ASN A 444 -10.39 20.41 -7.87
N GLY A 445 -10.88 19.83 -6.77
CA GLY A 445 -10.06 19.38 -5.64
C GLY A 445 -8.97 18.40 -6.06
N LEU A 446 -9.37 17.32 -6.73
CA LEU A 446 -8.42 16.31 -7.25
C LEU A 446 -7.48 16.91 -8.30
N ASN A 447 -8.00 17.65 -9.28
CA ASN A 447 -7.15 18.30 -10.29
C ASN A 447 -6.09 19.20 -9.67
N ARG A 448 -6.44 19.96 -8.61
CA ARG A 448 -5.50 20.80 -7.85
C ARG A 448 -4.49 19.96 -7.08
N ALA A 449 -4.91 18.90 -6.40
CA ALA A 449 -4.02 18.01 -5.65
C ALA A 449 -2.97 17.34 -6.56
N PHE A 450 -3.38 16.85 -7.73
CA PHE A 450 -2.46 16.30 -8.74
C PHE A 450 -1.53 17.34 -9.36
N SER A 451 -2.04 18.54 -9.65
CA SER A 451 -1.25 19.60 -10.29
C SER A 451 -0.16 20.14 -9.36
N THR A 452 -0.53 20.41 -8.10
CA THR A 452 0.36 20.98 -7.08
C THR A 452 1.23 19.94 -6.38
N GLY A 453 0.83 18.66 -6.40
CA GLY A 453 1.48 17.61 -5.63
C GLY A 453 1.30 17.77 -4.12
N SER A 454 0.38 18.64 -3.66
CA SER A 454 0.00 18.82 -2.27
C SER A 454 -1.19 17.91 -1.96
N TRP A 455 -1.08 17.05 -0.95
CA TRP A 455 -2.04 15.99 -0.61
C TRP A 455 -2.35 15.98 0.89
N CYS A 456 -3.50 15.46 1.31
CA CYS A 456 -3.83 15.28 2.72
C CYS A 456 -2.73 14.51 3.47
N HIS A 457 -2.30 15.04 4.61
CA HIS A 457 -1.28 14.40 5.44
C HIS A 457 -1.87 13.17 6.17
N PRO A 458 -1.14 12.03 6.26
CA PRO A 458 -1.65 10.79 6.86
C PRO A 458 -1.97 10.87 8.37
N TYR A 459 -1.22 11.65 9.15
CA TYR A 459 -1.33 11.69 10.62
C TYR A 459 -1.61 13.06 11.26
N LYS A 460 -1.40 14.16 10.53
CA LYS A 460 -1.48 15.53 11.06
C LYS A 460 -2.53 16.30 10.29
N TYR A 461 -3.17 17.26 10.95
CA TYR A 461 -3.96 18.27 10.25
C TYR A 461 -3.00 19.11 9.40
N GLY A 462 -3.05 18.93 8.08
CA GLY A 462 -2.15 19.59 7.13
C GLY A 462 -2.06 18.87 5.79
N ARG A 463 -1.19 19.38 4.90
CA ARG A 463 -0.92 18.79 3.58
C ARG A 463 0.56 18.42 3.44
N CYS A 464 0.83 17.31 2.76
CA CYS A 464 2.15 16.83 2.36
C CYS A 464 2.41 17.19 0.90
N SER A 465 3.60 17.67 0.57
CA SER A 465 4.04 17.86 -0.83
C SER A 465 4.82 16.65 -1.34
N GLY A 466 4.89 16.48 -2.66
CA GLY A 466 5.79 15.53 -3.33
C GLY A 466 5.30 14.07 -3.40
N ILE A 467 3.98 13.84 -3.27
CA ILE A 467 3.36 12.52 -3.48
C ILE A 467 3.20 12.25 -4.98
N VAL A 468 2.78 13.28 -5.71
CA VAL A 468 2.67 13.26 -7.17
C VAL A 468 3.84 14.05 -7.75
N ALA A 469 4.53 13.45 -8.71
CA ALA A 469 5.59 14.09 -9.47
C ALA A 469 5.24 14.15 -10.96
N THR A 470 5.77 15.17 -11.65
CA THR A 470 5.71 15.21 -13.11
C THR A 470 6.65 14.16 -13.68
N LEU A 471 6.13 13.30 -14.56
CA LEU A 471 6.91 12.23 -15.17
C LEU A 471 7.90 12.81 -16.18
N ARG A 472 9.18 12.48 -16.05
CA ARG A 472 10.23 12.94 -16.96
C ARG A 472 10.39 11.95 -18.12
N ARG A 473 10.40 12.48 -19.35
CA ARG A 473 10.50 11.71 -20.60
C ARG A 473 11.84 11.87 -21.31
N THR A 474 12.92 12.18 -20.58
CA THR A 474 14.27 12.29 -21.14
C THR A 474 14.69 11.03 -21.87
N ASN A 475 14.43 9.87 -21.25
CA ASN A 475 14.62 8.55 -21.85
C ASN A 475 13.68 7.52 -21.18
N PRO A 476 13.43 6.35 -21.79
CA PRO A 476 12.54 5.32 -21.25
C PRO A 476 13.01 4.73 -19.91
N LEU A 477 14.32 4.59 -19.69
CA LEU A 477 14.87 4.14 -18.41
C LEU A 477 14.48 5.10 -17.28
N GLN A 478 14.61 6.41 -17.53
CA GLN A 478 14.31 7.47 -16.57
C GLN A 478 12.84 7.45 -16.17
N MET A 479 11.96 7.34 -17.16
CA MET A 479 10.52 7.21 -16.94
C MET A 479 10.21 6.03 -16.01
N MET A 480 10.82 4.86 -16.27
CA MET A 480 10.60 3.66 -15.49
C MET A 480 11.17 3.75 -14.07
N SER A 481 12.35 4.35 -13.91
CA SER A 481 12.94 4.60 -12.60
C SER A 481 12.07 5.56 -11.78
N ASP A 482 11.60 6.67 -12.36
CA ASP A 482 10.75 7.63 -11.66
C ASP A 482 9.45 7.00 -11.12
N MET A 483 8.84 6.09 -11.87
CA MET A 483 7.61 5.39 -11.44
C MET A 483 7.85 4.29 -10.38
N ARG A 484 9.10 3.85 -10.20
CA ARG A 484 9.51 2.85 -9.18
C ARG A 484 10.13 3.50 -7.94
N LYS A 485 10.05 4.83 -7.80
CA LYS A 485 10.55 5.53 -6.63
C LYS A 485 9.64 5.33 -5.42
N THR A 486 10.27 5.13 -4.28
CA THR A 486 9.66 5.19 -2.95
C THR A 486 10.18 6.41 -2.21
N ARG A 487 9.37 6.92 -1.29
CA ARG A 487 9.75 8.05 -0.42
C ARG A 487 9.42 7.74 1.02
N GLN A 488 10.32 8.05 1.94
CA GLN A 488 10.04 8.01 3.37
C GLN A 488 9.47 9.35 3.84
N LEU A 489 8.33 9.30 4.55
CA LEU A 489 7.70 10.49 5.12
C LEU A 489 8.50 10.96 6.34
N SER A 490 9.45 11.87 6.12
CA SER A 490 10.19 12.59 7.16
C SER A 490 10.27 14.08 6.81
N ALA A 491 10.43 14.93 7.82
CA ALA A 491 10.85 16.30 7.55
C ALA A 491 12.27 16.23 6.96
N TYR A 492 12.45 16.76 5.75
CA TYR A 492 13.77 16.83 5.09
C TYR A 492 14.78 17.70 5.88
N TRP A 493 14.28 18.46 6.86
CA TRP A 493 15.00 19.38 7.73
C TRP A 493 15.29 18.74 9.10
N GLY A 494 16.58 18.58 9.41
CA GLY A 494 17.07 18.12 10.70
C GLY A 494 18.24 17.14 10.57
N SER A 495 18.95 16.95 11.69
CA SER A 495 19.85 15.81 11.92
C SER A 495 19.05 14.52 11.87
N ALA A 496 18.67 14.10 10.66
CA ALA A 496 18.09 12.80 10.43
C ALA A 496 19.22 11.80 10.59
N GLY A 497 19.25 11.13 11.74
CA GLY A 497 20.22 10.08 12.09
C GLY A 497 20.15 8.85 11.17
N ASP A 498 19.98 7.66 11.76
CA ASP A 498 20.08 6.37 11.06
C ASP A 498 19.18 6.18 9.82
N ALA A 499 18.08 6.92 9.69
CA ALA A 499 17.09 6.73 8.62
C ALA A 499 17.62 6.95 7.19
N ARG A 500 18.73 7.70 7.01
CA ARG A 500 19.36 7.90 5.69
C ARG A 500 20.23 6.73 5.26
N TYR A 501 20.72 5.94 6.21
CA TYR A 501 21.64 4.85 5.92
C TYR A 501 20.87 3.65 5.34
N PRO A 502 21.53 2.86 4.46
CA PRO A 502 20.95 1.61 3.99
C PRO A 502 20.74 0.66 5.16
N ASN A 503 19.52 0.17 5.33
CA ASN A 503 19.20 -0.85 6.33
C ASN A 503 19.35 -2.24 5.70
N PRO A 504 19.84 -3.27 6.42
CA PRO A 504 19.93 -4.65 5.89
C PRO A 504 18.62 -5.20 5.32
N SER A 505 17.46 -4.76 5.85
CA SER A 505 16.14 -5.14 5.33
C SER A 505 15.86 -4.66 3.90
N TYR A 506 16.71 -3.81 3.31
CA TYR A 506 16.56 -3.34 1.92
C TYR A 506 16.89 -4.45 0.92
N TRP A 507 17.63 -5.48 1.33
CA TRP A 507 18.11 -6.56 0.46
C TRP A 507 16.97 -7.20 -0.36
N GLY A 508 17.05 -7.07 -1.69
CA GLY A 508 16.04 -7.60 -2.63
C GLY A 508 14.70 -6.87 -2.65
N LYS A 509 14.53 -5.80 -1.85
CA LYS A 509 13.30 -4.99 -1.78
C LYS A 509 13.52 -3.60 -2.36
N LEU A 510 14.55 -2.92 -1.87
CA LEU A 510 14.98 -1.61 -2.32
C LEU A 510 16.43 -1.64 -2.78
N CYS A 511 16.73 -0.83 -3.78
CA CYS A 511 18.11 -0.65 -4.19
C CYS A 511 18.85 0.22 -3.17
N PHE A 512 19.87 -0.36 -2.56
CA PHE A 512 20.80 0.33 -1.65
C PHE A 512 21.81 1.24 -2.38
N MET A 513 21.82 1.22 -3.73
CA MET A 513 22.75 1.96 -4.61
C MET A 513 22.06 2.95 -5.55
N SER A 514 20.84 3.40 -5.22
CA SER A 514 20.00 4.24 -6.10
C SER A 514 19.16 5.21 -5.27
N THR A 515 19.80 6.31 -4.87
CA THR A 515 19.21 7.45 -4.14
C THR A 515 19.72 8.77 -4.73
N PRO A 516 18.90 9.81 -4.85
CA PRO A 516 19.35 11.12 -5.34
C PRO A 516 20.31 11.78 -4.35
N ASP A 517 21.19 12.63 -4.88
CA ASP A 517 22.09 13.48 -4.09
C ASP A 517 21.32 14.62 -3.37
N GLY A 518 21.95 15.21 -2.36
CA GLY A 518 21.44 16.36 -1.62
C GLY A 518 20.45 15.99 -0.51
N GLU A 519 19.48 16.87 -0.24
CA GLU A 519 18.57 16.75 0.90
C GLU A 519 17.74 15.45 0.90
N LYS A 520 17.44 14.93 -0.29
CA LYS A 520 16.63 13.73 -0.49
C LYS A 520 17.42 12.42 -0.34
N CYS A 521 18.74 12.50 -0.14
CA CYS A 521 19.60 11.34 0.00
C CYS A 521 19.15 10.44 1.16
N GLY A 522 18.92 9.17 0.88
CA GLY A 522 18.44 8.15 1.83
C GLY A 522 16.93 8.17 2.07
N PHE A 523 16.21 9.22 1.66
CA PHE A 523 14.75 9.30 1.83
C PHE A 523 13.98 8.92 0.56
N VAL A 524 14.55 9.20 -0.60
CA VAL A 524 14.00 8.75 -1.88
C VAL A 524 14.84 7.58 -2.36
N LYS A 525 14.20 6.44 -2.59
CA LYS A 525 14.85 5.18 -2.94
C LYS A 525 14.15 4.61 -4.17
N ASN A 526 14.74 3.61 -4.82
CA ASN A 526 14.10 2.88 -5.91
C ASN A 526 13.85 1.43 -5.51
N LEU A 527 12.71 0.87 -5.92
CA LEU A 527 12.43 -0.56 -5.79
C LEU A 527 13.49 -1.40 -6.53
N ALA A 528 13.93 -2.49 -5.91
CA ALA A 528 14.77 -3.51 -6.55
C ALA A 528 14.04 -4.11 -7.77
N ALA A 529 14.74 -4.63 -8.78
CA ALA A 529 14.13 -5.02 -10.05
C ALA A 529 13.05 -6.11 -9.89
N SER A 530 13.30 -7.13 -9.07
CA SER A 530 12.38 -8.24 -8.80
C SER A 530 11.32 -7.94 -7.72
N ALA A 531 11.39 -6.77 -7.08
CA ALA A 531 10.47 -6.41 -6.01
C ALA A 531 9.01 -6.32 -6.51
N VAL A 532 8.12 -7.01 -5.82
CA VAL A 532 6.66 -7.03 -6.01
C VAL A 532 6.02 -6.42 -4.77
N VAL A 533 5.03 -5.55 -4.94
CA VAL A 533 4.29 -4.98 -3.81
C VAL A 533 2.95 -5.70 -3.66
N SER A 534 2.62 -6.13 -2.44
CA SER A 534 1.40 -6.89 -2.15
C SER A 534 0.13 -6.06 -2.39
N SER A 535 -0.90 -6.74 -2.88
CA SER A 535 -2.25 -6.20 -3.07
C SER A 535 -3.16 -6.54 -1.89
N VAL A 536 -4.31 -5.88 -1.81
CA VAL A 536 -5.29 -6.15 -0.74
C VAL A 536 -5.88 -7.54 -0.91
N MET A 537 -5.82 -8.35 0.14
CA MET A 537 -6.47 -9.66 0.21
C MET A 537 -7.79 -9.59 0.95
N ARG A 538 -8.88 -10.07 0.33
CA ARG A 538 -10.24 -10.04 0.89
C ARG A 538 -10.77 -11.39 1.39
N LYS A 539 -10.04 -12.49 1.22
CA LYS A 539 -10.51 -13.82 1.69
C LYS A 539 -10.39 -13.91 3.22
N PRO A 540 -11.43 -14.38 3.95
CA PRO A 540 -11.34 -14.56 5.39
C PRO A 540 -10.37 -15.71 5.71
N LEU A 541 -9.32 -15.42 6.48
CA LEU A 541 -8.29 -16.40 6.85
C LEU A 541 -8.56 -17.07 8.20
N ILE A 542 -9.39 -16.47 9.06
CA ILE A 542 -9.63 -16.94 10.43
C ILE A 542 -10.24 -18.35 10.42
N ASP A 543 -11.22 -18.62 9.57
CA ASP A 543 -11.86 -19.95 9.49
C ASP A 543 -10.86 -21.03 9.04
N LEU A 544 -9.95 -20.68 8.12
CA LEU A 544 -8.87 -21.57 7.68
C LEU A 544 -7.88 -21.83 8.84
N PHE A 545 -7.58 -20.83 9.65
CA PHE A 545 -6.70 -21.01 10.81
C PHE A 545 -7.31 -21.98 11.82
N VAL A 546 -8.61 -21.88 12.08
CA VAL A 546 -9.31 -22.83 12.97
C VAL A 546 -9.21 -24.25 12.41
N SER A 547 -9.42 -24.43 11.11
CA SER A 547 -9.27 -25.75 10.47
C SER A 547 -7.85 -26.33 10.55
N CYS A 548 -6.84 -25.47 10.70
CA CYS A 548 -5.43 -25.86 10.86
C CYS A 548 -5.02 -26.11 12.34
N GLY A 549 -5.95 -26.02 13.30
CA GLY A 549 -5.67 -26.26 14.71
C GLY A 549 -5.41 -25.00 15.55
N MET A 550 -5.91 -23.83 15.12
CA MET A 550 -5.99 -22.64 15.96
C MET A 550 -7.26 -22.68 16.83
N LYS A 551 -7.12 -22.42 18.13
CA LYS A 551 -8.25 -22.09 19.01
C LYS A 551 -8.49 -20.58 18.98
N LYS A 552 -9.75 -20.17 18.82
CA LYS A 552 -10.14 -18.75 18.89
C LYS A 552 -9.89 -18.19 20.28
N LEU A 553 -9.53 -16.91 20.38
CA LEU A 553 -9.20 -16.28 21.65
C LEU A 553 -10.36 -16.32 22.66
N ASP A 554 -11.61 -16.24 22.16
CA ASP A 554 -12.84 -16.31 22.96
C ASP A 554 -13.01 -17.65 23.70
N GLU A 555 -12.46 -18.74 23.15
CA GLU A 555 -12.62 -20.12 23.64
C GLU A 555 -11.50 -20.54 24.61
N VAL A 556 -10.49 -19.70 24.79
CA VAL A 556 -9.26 -20.06 25.50
C VAL A 556 -9.37 -19.72 26.99
N LEU A 557 -9.09 -20.72 27.83
CA LEU A 557 -8.88 -20.52 29.25
C LEU A 557 -7.53 -19.87 29.49
N VAL A 558 -7.47 -18.87 30.39
CA VAL A 558 -6.25 -18.08 30.66
C VAL A 558 -5.07 -18.99 31.06
N GLN A 559 -5.35 -20.10 31.75
CA GLN A 559 -4.36 -21.08 32.19
C GLN A 559 -3.71 -21.84 31.02
N GLU A 560 -4.37 -21.98 29.87
CA GLU A 560 -3.84 -22.69 28.69
C GLU A 560 -2.88 -21.80 27.86
N ILE A 561 -2.84 -20.49 28.12
CA ILE A 561 -2.10 -19.51 27.30
C ILE A 561 -0.58 -19.71 27.43
N GLY A 562 -0.08 -20.05 28.63
CA GLY A 562 1.36 -20.20 28.87
C GLY A 562 2.00 -21.40 28.14
N GLY A 563 1.19 -22.41 27.79
CA GLY A 563 1.63 -23.61 27.07
C GLY A 563 1.51 -23.52 25.55
N THR A 564 0.91 -22.46 25.01
CA THR A 564 0.56 -22.34 23.59
C THR A 564 1.31 -21.20 22.89
N GLU A 565 1.53 -21.32 21.58
CA GLU A 565 2.07 -20.23 20.75
C GLU A 565 0.94 -19.31 20.29
N LYS A 566 1.21 -17.99 20.32
CA LYS A 566 0.21 -16.95 19.99
C LYS A 566 0.17 -16.71 18.49
N ILE A 567 -1.02 -16.64 17.91
CA ILE A 567 -1.22 -16.46 16.47
C ILE A 567 -1.71 -15.03 16.19
N PHE A 568 -0.98 -14.33 15.33
CA PHE A 568 -1.28 -12.96 14.91
C PHE A 568 -1.69 -12.92 13.44
N LEU A 569 -2.75 -12.18 13.12
CA LEU A 569 -3.16 -11.84 11.76
C LEU A 569 -3.06 -10.34 11.57
N ASN A 570 -2.22 -9.89 10.64
CA ASN A 570 -1.96 -8.47 10.39
C ASN A 570 -1.57 -7.66 11.64
N GLY A 571 -1.04 -8.35 12.66
CA GLY A 571 -0.60 -7.79 13.94
C GLY A 571 -1.64 -7.85 15.07
N ASP A 572 -2.88 -8.23 14.78
CA ASP A 572 -3.92 -8.46 15.79
C ASP A 572 -3.86 -9.90 16.32
N LEU A 573 -4.04 -10.06 17.63
CA LEU A 573 -4.06 -11.37 18.28
C LEU A 573 -5.40 -12.07 18.02
N VAL A 574 -5.38 -13.14 17.22
CA VAL A 574 -6.61 -13.84 16.80
C VAL A 574 -6.85 -15.15 17.55
N GLY A 575 -5.80 -15.77 18.08
CA GLY A 575 -5.92 -17.06 18.75
C GLY A 575 -4.60 -17.64 19.22
N VAL A 576 -4.64 -18.89 19.64
CA VAL A 576 -3.48 -19.66 20.11
C VAL A 576 -3.47 -21.06 19.51
N SER A 577 -2.30 -21.68 19.44
CA SER A 577 -2.18 -23.09 19.04
C SER A 577 -1.21 -23.85 19.93
N ALA A 578 -1.59 -25.08 20.29
CA ALA A 578 -0.73 -26.03 20.99
C ALA A 578 0.26 -26.73 20.05
N TYR A 579 -0.05 -26.82 18.74
CA TYR A 579 0.75 -27.48 17.72
C TYR A 579 1.13 -26.54 16.56
N PRO A 580 1.91 -25.48 16.86
CA PRO A 580 2.24 -24.42 15.91
C PRO A 580 3.11 -24.89 14.73
N GLY A 581 3.89 -25.96 14.90
CA GLY A 581 4.69 -26.55 13.81
C GLY A 581 3.82 -27.14 12.71
N GLU A 582 2.80 -27.91 13.09
CA GLU A 582 1.82 -28.48 12.16
C GLU A 582 0.96 -27.38 11.55
N PHE A 583 0.50 -26.42 12.36
CA PHE A 583 -0.25 -25.26 11.91
C PHE A 583 0.47 -24.50 10.78
N VAL A 584 1.74 -24.15 10.97
CA VAL A 584 2.53 -23.41 9.96
C VAL A 584 2.80 -24.25 8.72
N THR A 585 3.06 -25.55 8.89
CA THR A 585 3.30 -26.47 7.77
C THR A 585 2.04 -26.61 6.91
N ASN A 586 0.88 -26.77 7.54
CA ASN A 586 -0.41 -26.84 6.86
C ASN A 586 -0.71 -25.54 6.11
N LEU A 587 -0.50 -24.37 6.73
CA LEU A 587 -0.71 -23.08 6.05
C LEU A 587 0.22 -22.89 4.85
N ARG A 588 1.50 -23.26 4.97
CA ARG A 588 2.45 -23.20 3.84
C ARG A 588 2.03 -24.15 2.71
N ASN A 589 1.56 -25.35 3.04
CA ASN A 589 1.04 -26.29 2.04
C ASN A 589 -0.22 -25.73 1.35
N MET A 590 -1.13 -25.10 2.10
CA MET A 590 -2.31 -24.43 1.55
C MET A 590 -1.97 -23.24 0.66
N ARG A 591 -0.90 -22.49 0.99
CA ARG A 591 -0.36 -21.43 0.12
C ARG A 591 0.18 -22.00 -1.19
N ARG A 592 0.98 -23.07 -1.10
CA ARG A 592 1.55 -23.80 -2.25
C ARG A 592 0.49 -24.47 -3.13
N SER A 593 -0.64 -24.88 -2.56
CA SER A 593 -1.81 -25.38 -3.30
C SER A 593 -2.79 -24.28 -3.72
N LYS A 594 -2.45 -22.99 -3.55
CA LYS A 594 -3.27 -21.79 -3.86
C LYS A 594 -4.63 -21.69 -3.16
N GLN A 595 -4.84 -22.39 -2.05
CA GLN A 595 -6.03 -22.17 -1.22
C GLN A 595 -5.93 -20.81 -0.54
N ILE A 596 -4.72 -20.47 -0.08
CA ILE A 596 -4.32 -19.16 0.41
C ILE A 596 -3.56 -18.44 -0.71
N ASP A 597 -3.70 -17.11 -0.79
CA ASP A 597 -2.99 -16.35 -1.82
C ASP A 597 -1.46 -16.40 -1.62
N PRO A 598 -0.68 -16.58 -2.69
CA PRO A 598 0.79 -16.65 -2.60
C PRO A 598 1.47 -15.42 -1.98
N GLN A 599 0.78 -14.27 -1.87
CA GLN A 599 1.30 -13.05 -1.25
C GLN A 599 1.17 -13.03 0.27
N VAL A 600 0.53 -14.03 0.89
CA VAL A 600 0.42 -14.12 2.35
C VAL A 600 1.76 -14.56 2.95
N GLU A 601 2.29 -13.77 3.89
CA GLU A 601 3.52 -14.09 4.63
C GLU A 601 3.20 -14.87 5.90
N ILE A 602 3.96 -15.92 6.18
CA ILE A 602 3.78 -16.83 7.32
C ILE A 602 5.13 -17.04 8.03
N LYS A 603 5.30 -16.40 9.19
CA LYS A 603 6.49 -16.48 10.04
C LYS A 603 6.21 -17.25 11.33
N ARG A 604 7.15 -18.08 11.78
CA ARG A 604 7.13 -18.73 13.10
C ARG A 604 8.33 -18.30 13.94
N ASP A 605 8.10 -17.36 14.85
CA ASP A 605 9.08 -16.89 15.81
C ASP A 605 9.16 -17.86 17.01
N LYS A 606 10.12 -18.80 16.92
CA LYS A 606 10.37 -19.80 17.98
C LYS A 606 10.87 -19.17 19.29
N LEU A 607 11.56 -18.03 19.22
CA LEU A 607 12.14 -17.38 20.39
C LEU A 607 11.06 -16.74 21.25
N HIS A 608 10.11 -16.06 20.62
CA HIS A 608 9.02 -15.38 21.32
C HIS A 608 7.72 -16.19 21.39
N LYS A 609 7.71 -17.41 20.84
CA LYS A 609 6.53 -18.30 20.80
C LYS A 609 5.34 -17.64 20.08
N GLU A 610 5.61 -17.05 18.92
CA GLU A 610 4.63 -16.31 18.11
C GLU A 610 4.59 -16.86 16.68
N VAL A 611 3.38 -17.00 16.12
CA VAL A 611 3.15 -17.19 14.69
C VAL A 611 2.54 -15.92 14.14
N ARG A 612 3.18 -15.32 13.13
CA ARG A 612 2.72 -14.06 12.53
C ARG A 612 2.33 -14.32 11.08
N VAL A 613 1.10 -13.96 10.74
CA VAL A 613 0.57 -14.04 9.38
C VAL A 613 0.19 -12.64 8.89
N PHE A 614 0.72 -12.24 7.74
CA PHE A 614 0.39 -10.95 7.12
C PHE A 614 -0.24 -11.15 5.75
N SER A 615 -1.40 -10.54 5.56
CA SER A 615 -2.19 -10.52 4.33
C SER A 615 -2.49 -9.09 3.85
N ASP A 616 -1.98 -8.06 4.52
CA ASP A 616 -2.19 -6.66 4.20
C ASP A 616 -1.45 -6.21 2.92
N ALA A 617 -1.91 -5.11 2.34
CA ALA A 617 -1.31 -4.50 1.15
C ALA A 617 -0.07 -3.66 1.47
N GLY A 618 0.78 -3.43 0.48
CA GLY A 618 1.95 -2.56 0.63
C GLY A 618 3.20 -3.24 1.21
N ARG A 619 3.19 -4.57 1.37
CA ARG A 619 4.39 -5.36 1.72
C ARG A 619 5.25 -5.57 0.48
N ILE A 620 6.56 -5.62 0.63
CA ILE A 620 7.48 -5.87 -0.48
C ILE A 620 7.91 -7.33 -0.44
N LEU A 621 7.53 -8.06 -1.49
CA LEU A 621 7.81 -9.46 -1.73
C LEU A 621 8.84 -9.60 -2.85
N ARG A 622 9.60 -10.70 -2.86
CA ARG A 622 10.51 -11.05 -3.95
C ARG A 622 10.34 -12.52 -4.35
N PRO A 623 10.43 -12.85 -5.65
CA PRO A 623 10.38 -14.23 -6.12
C PRO A 623 11.71 -14.95 -5.83
N LEU A 624 11.65 -16.08 -5.13
CA LEU A 624 12.79 -16.95 -4.84
C LEU A 624 12.52 -18.36 -5.33
N LEU A 625 13.59 -19.09 -5.66
CA LEU A 625 13.52 -20.51 -5.98
C LEU A 625 13.43 -21.35 -4.71
N ILE A 626 12.57 -22.36 -4.71
CA ILE A 626 12.52 -23.37 -3.65
C ILE A 626 13.59 -24.43 -3.95
N VAL A 627 14.61 -24.54 -3.09
CA VAL A 627 15.78 -25.41 -3.33
C VAL A 627 15.38 -26.89 -3.44
N GLU A 628 14.45 -27.33 -2.59
CA GLU A 628 13.93 -28.71 -2.58
C GLU A 628 13.31 -29.12 -3.93
N ASN A 629 12.65 -28.18 -4.60
CA ASN A 629 11.92 -28.43 -5.84
C ASN A 629 12.77 -28.20 -7.11
N LEU A 630 14.07 -27.89 -6.99
CA LEU A 630 14.92 -27.67 -8.15
C LEU A 630 15.12 -28.94 -9.00
N LYS A 631 14.97 -30.13 -8.40
CA LYS A 631 15.11 -31.42 -9.09
C LYS A 631 13.87 -31.81 -9.89
N SER A 632 12.70 -31.23 -9.58
CA SER A 632 11.43 -31.53 -10.26
C SER A 632 11.17 -30.64 -11.47
N ILE A 633 12.12 -29.76 -11.83
CA ILE A 633 11.96 -28.86 -12.96
C ILE A 633 11.97 -29.65 -14.26
N ALA A 634 10.85 -29.60 -14.98
CA ALA A 634 10.69 -30.21 -16.30
C ALA A 634 11.17 -29.27 -17.42
N LYS A 635 11.75 -29.84 -18.49
CA LYS A 635 12.03 -29.10 -19.73
C LYS A 635 10.70 -28.68 -20.38
N PRO A 636 10.60 -27.46 -20.94
CA PRO A 636 9.36 -27.00 -21.55
C PRO A 636 9.19 -27.68 -22.92
N ASN A 637 7.97 -28.11 -23.25
CA ASN A 637 7.63 -28.74 -24.53
C ASN A 637 7.61 -27.69 -25.68
N GLY A 638 8.78 -27.19 -26.08
CA GLY A 638 8.97 -26.27 -27.21
C GLY A 638 8.67 -24.79 -26.94
N GLY A 639 8.39 -24.40 -25.69
CA GLY A 639 8.03 -23.03 -25.28
C GLY A 639 9.03 -22.33 -24.34
N SER A 640 8.66 -21.15 -23.86
CA SER A 640 9.26 -20.52 -22.67
C SER A 640 8.44 -20.89 -21.43
N TYR A 641 9.06 -20.96 -20.27
CA TYR A 641 8.33 -21.07 -19.01
C TYR A 641 7.36 -19.91 -18.83
N SER A 642 6.17 -20.18 -18.32
CA SER A 642 5.28 -19.17 -17.77
C SER A 642 5.58 -18.98 -16.29
N PHE A 643 5.64 -17.73 -15.83
CA PHE A 643 5.89 -17.43 -14.41
C PHE A 643 4.78 -17.99 -13.54
N GLN A 644 3.53 -17.87 -13.98
CA GLN A 644 2.41 -18.49 -13.27
C GLN A 644 2.58 -20.01 -13.18
N GLN A 645 2.98 -20.70 -14.25
CA GLN A 645 3.23 -22.15 -14.19
C GLN A 645 4.33 -22.53 -13.20
N LEU A 646 5.40 -21.74 -13.11
CA LEU A 646 6.49 -21.98 -12.14
C LEU A 646 6.03 -21.78 -10.69
N MET A 647 5.14 -20.83 -10.44
CA MET A 647 4.47 -20.68 -9.14
C MET A 647 3.57 -21.88 -8.86
N ASP A 648 2.82 -22.37 -9.87
CA ASP A 648 1.87 -23.47 -9.75
C ASP A 648 2.56 -24.81 -9.48
N GLN A 649 3.75 -24.99 -10.05
CA GLN A 649 4.64 -26.14 -9.81
C GLN A 649 5.43 -26.01 -8.50
N ASN A 650 5.23 -24.95 -7.72
CA ASN A 650 5.98 -24.65 -6.50
C ASN A 650 7.50 -24.59 -6.72
N ILE A 651 7.95 -24.17 -7.90
CA ILE A 651 9.37 -23.95 -8.17
C ILE A 651 9.79 -22.57 -7.65
N ILE A 652 8.90 -21.59 -7.77
CA ILE A 652 9.09 -20.22 -7.29
C ILE A 652 8.07 -19.91 -6.19
N GLU A 653 8.52 -19.25 -5.13
CA GLU A 653 7.70 -18.75 -4.04
C GLU A 653 7.93 -17.23 -3.86
N LEU A 654 6.87 -16.48 -3.52
CA LEU A 654 6.99 -15.07 -3.18
C LEU A 654 7.26 -14.95 -1.69
N ILE A 655 8.41 -14.38 -1.34
CA ILE A 655 8.85 -14.26 0.03
C ILE A 655 8.94 -12.79 0.43
N GLY A 656 8.39 -12.45 1.59
CA GLY A 656 8.39 -11.09 2.12
C GLY A 656 9.39 -10.85 3.25
N ALA A 657 9.29 -9.69 3.90
CA ALA A 657 10.26 -9.26 4.89
C ALA A 657 10.17 -10.03 6.22
N GLU A 658 8.99 -10.51 6.60
CA GLU A 658 8.84 -11.28 7.85
C GLU A 658 9.37 -12.71 7.69
N GLU A 659 9.08 -13.33 6.54
CA GLU A 659 9.54 -14.70 6.26
C GLU A 659 11.04 -14.79 6.03
N GLU A 660 11.67 -13.71 5.55
CA GLU A 660 13.12 -13.66 5.31
C GLU A 660 13.98 -13.92 6.56
N GLU A 661 13.44 -13.73 7.76
CA GLU A 661 14.14 -14.08 9.00
C GLU A 661 14.22 -15.58 9.26
N ASP A 662 13.28 -16.35 8.71
CA ASP A 662 13.18 -17.80 8.93
C ASP A 662 13.88 -18.61 7.81
N ILE A 663 14.20 -17.97 6.67
CA ILE A 663 14.81 -18.65 5.51
C ILE A 663 16.34 -18.58 5.53
N GLN A 664 16.96 -19.59 4.95
CA GLN A 664 18.38 -19.56 4.57
C GLN A 664 18.44 -19.47 3.05
N CYS A 665 18.74 -18.28 2.54
CA CYS A 665 18.72 -17.99 1.11
C CYS A 665 20.14 -17.98 0.53
N ALA A 666 20.38 -18.77 -0.51
CA ALA A 666 21.60 -18.69 -1.32
C ALA A 666 21.57 -17.42 -2.20
N CYS A 667 22.73 -16.78 -2.37
CA CYS A 667 22.86 -15.58 -3.21
C CYS A 667 22.79 -15.91 -4.71
N GLY A 668 23.12 -17.15 -5.10
CA GLY A 668 22.91 -17.65 -6.45
C GLY A 668 23.17 -19.15 -6.55
N ILE A 669 22.96 -19.69 -7.74
CA ILE A 669 23.06 -21.14 -7.98
C ILE A 669 24.45 -21.67 -7.64
N LYS A 670 25.51 -20.93 -7.94
CA LYS A 670 26.89 -21.37 -7.67
C LYS A 670 27.09 -21.71 -6.19
N ASP A 671 26.52 -20.91 -5.28
CA ASP A 671 26.65 -21.11 -3.83
C ASP A 671 26.00 -22.40 -3.35
N LEU A 672 24.97 -22.89 -4.05
CA LEU A 672 24.34 -24.18 -3.76
C LEU A 672 25.29 -25.37 -3.98
N PHE A 673 26.30 -25.20 -4.84
CA PHE A 673 27.27 -26.24 -5.20
C PHE A 673 28.68 -26.02 -4.60
N SER A 674 28.89 -24.93 -3.84
CA SER A 674 30.20 -24.55 -3.30
C SER A 674 30.64 -25.34 -2.04
N GLY A 675 29.72 -26.08 -1.40
CA GLY A 675 30.03 -26.97 -0.26
C GLY A 675 30.25 -28.42 -0.69
N ASP A 676 30.65 -29.30 0.24
CA ASP A 676 30.63 -30.76 0.01
C ASP A 676 29.23 -31.14 -0.48
N GLN A 677 29.15 -31.78 -1.65
CA GLN A 677 27.96 -31.86 -2.51
C GLN A 677 26.67 -32.41 -1.86
N LYS A 678 26.76 -32.97 -0.65
CA LYS A 678 25.62 -33.50 0.13
C LYS A 678 25.10 -32.54 1.20
N GLU A 679 25.90 -31.59 1.70
CA GLU A 679 25.49 -30.69 2.80
C GLU A 679 24.96 -29.34 2.30
N GLY A 680 25.47 -28.81 1.17
CA GLY A 680 25.07 -27.50 0.65
C GLY A 680 23.59 -27.38 0.28
N LEU A 681 23.00 -28.43 -0.29
CA LEU A 681 21.57 -28.46 -0.66
C LEU A 681 20.63 -28.62 0.54
N LEU A 682 21.12 -29.18 1.65
CA LEU A 682 20.34 -29.35 2.88
C LEU A 682 20.34 -28.06 3.74
N TYR A 683 21.35 -27.21 3.54
CA TYR A 683 21.48 -25.95 4.28
C TYR A 683 20.51 -24.87 3.77
N TYR A 684 20.44 -24.66 2.45
CA TYR A 684 19.61 -23.60 1.89
C TYR A 684 18.15 -24.02 1.70
N SER A 685 17.21 -23.18 2.14
CA SER A 685 15.78 -23.36 1.85
C SER A 685 15.39 -22.71 0.52
N HIS A 686 15.99 -21.56 0.20
CA HIS A 686 15.69 -20.77 -0.98
C HIS A 686 16.95 -20.33 -1.72
N CYS A 687 16.80 -19.95 -3.00
CA CYS A 687 17.88 -19.38 -3.81
C CYS A 687 17.38 -18.17 -4.60
N GLU A 688 18.21 -17.13 -4.70
CA GLU A 688 17.96 -15.99 -5.59
C GLU A 688 18.06 -16.42 -7.05
N LEU A 689 17.26 -15.80 -7.93
CA LEU A 689 17.32 -16.08 -9.37
C LEU A 689 18.64 -15.56 -9.98
N ASP A 690 19.01 -14.33 -9.64
CA ASP A 690 20.29 -13.71 -9.96
C ASP A 690 20.56 -12.51 -9.03
N PRO A 691 21.79 -12.33 -8.49
CA PRO A 691 22.12 -11.21 -7.61
C PRO A 691 21.85 -9.82 -8.19
N SER A 692 21.85 -9.66 -9.53
CA SER A 692 21.60 -8.35 -10.16
C SER A 692 20.17 -7.84 -9.93
N PHE A 693 19.22 -8.72 -9.60
CA PHE A 693 17.84 -8.34 -9.35
C PHE A 693 17.62 -7.64 -8.01
N LEU A 694 18.61 -7.73 -7.11
CA LEU A 694 18.66 -6.97 -5.85
C LEU A 694 18.85 -5.46 -6.09
N LEU A 695 19.37 -5.10 -7.27
CA LEU A 695 19.60 -3.71 -7.67
C LEU A 695 18.34 -3.10 -8.31
N GLY A 696 18.26 -1.78 -8.28
CA GLY A 696 17.24 -1.02 -8.99
C GLY A 696 17.51 -1.04 -10.49
N LEU A 697 16.50 -0.68 -11.28
CA LEU A 697 16.58 -0.76 -12.74
C LEU A 697 17.78 0.00 -13.34
N SER A 698 18.01 1.24 -12.91
CA SER A 698 19.12 2.07 -13.41
C SER A 698 20.50 1.57 -12.98
N CYS A 699 20.59 0.93 -11.81
CA CYS A 699 21.83 0.39 -11.28
C CYS A 699 22.16 -0.97 -11.93
N GLY A 700 21.18 -1.87 -12.04
CA GLY A 700 21.38 -3.23 -12.56
C GLY A 700 21.68 -3.33 -14.06
N ILE A 701 21.55 -2.23 -14.82
CA ILE A 701 21.98 -2.17 -16.23
C ILE A 701 23.45 -1.74 -16.40
N ILE A 702 24.11 -1.26 -15.34
CA ILE A 702 25.50 -0.85 -15.39
C ILE A 702 26.38 -2.12 -15.47
N PRO A 703 27.26 -2.26 -16.48
CA PRO A 703 28.18 -3.40 -16.54
C PRO A 703 29.16 -3.40 -15.36
N PHE A 704 29.43 -4.58 -14.81
CA PHE A 704 30.47 -4.79 -13.77
C PHE A 704 30.35 -3.85 -12.55
N VAL A 705 29.13 -3.61 -12.05
CA VAL A 705 28.87 -2.76 -10.88
C VAL A 705 29.71 -3.15 -9.66
N ASN A 706 29.92 -4.44 -9.45
CA ASN A 706 30.68 -5.01 -8.35
C ASN A 706 32.20 -4.71 -8.43
N HIS A 707 32.71 -4.25 -9.57
CA HIS A 707 34.12 -3.84 -9.74
C HIS A 707 34.31 -2.32 -9.62
N ASN A 708 33.24 -1.56 -9.34
CA ASN A 708 33.28 -0.11 -9.23
C ASN A 708 33.12 0.37 -7.79
N ALA A 709 33.70 1.54 -7.49
CA ALA A 709 33.46 2.21 -6.22
C ALA A 709 31.98 2.60 -6.11
N ALA A 710 31.37 2.32 -4.95
CA ALA A 710 29.95 2.56 -4.68
C ALA A 710 29.48 3.98 -5.07
N LYS A 711 30.28 5.01 -4.74
CA LYS A 711 29.98 6.41 -5.09
C LYS A 711 29.82 6.62 -6.61
N ARG A 712 30.64 5.97 -7.44
CA ARG A 712 30.59 6.10 -8.91
C ARG A 712 29.37 5.41 -9.48
N VAL A 713 29.01 4.25 -8.93
CA VAL A 713 27.77 3.53 -9.28
C VAL A 713 26.56 4.38 -8.98
N LEU A 714 26.49 4.98 -7.79
CA LEU A 714 25.39 5.86 -7.38
C LEU A 714 25.24 7.06 -8.34
N MET A 715 26.36 7.72 -8.67
CA MET A 715 26.37 8.84 -9.63
C MET A 715 25.85 8.41 -11.01
N GLN A 716 26.28 7.24 -11.51
CA GLN A 716 25.82 6.73 -12.78
C GLN A 716 24.32 6.39 -12.75
N ALA A 717 23.88 5.69 -11.70
CA ALA A 717 22.51 5.19 -11.56
C ALA A 717 21.48 6.32 -11.40
N GLU A 718 21.80 7.41 -10.69
CA GLU A 718 20.81 8.46 -10.35
C GLU A 718 21.05 9.82 -11.00
N LYS A 719 22.28 10.17 -11.37
CA LYS A 719 22.56 11.49 -11.95
C LYS A 719 22.70 11.38 -13.46
N LEU A 720 23.61 10.52 -13.93
CA LEU A 720 24.00 10.47 -15.34
C LEU A 720 22.96 9.73 -16.19
N SER A 721 22.48 8.57 -15.75
CA SER A 721 21.49 7.79 -16.51
C SER A 721 20.16 8.55 -16.74
N GLN A 722 19.76 9.36 -15.75
CA GLN A 722 18.53 10.15 -15.77
C GLN A 722 18.57 11.31 -16.76
N GLN A 723 19.78 11.84 -17.02
CA GLN A 723 20.05 12.96 -17.92
C GLN A 723 20.51 12.49 -19.31
N ALA A 724 20.90 11.22 -19.45
CA ALA A 724 21.39 10.68 -20.70
C ALA A 724 20.32 10.73 -21.79
N ILE A 725 20.74 11.10 -23.01
CA ILE A 725 19.90 11.09 -24.20
C ILE A 725 20.10 9.73 -24.89
N GLY A 726 19.00 9.07 -25.20
CA GLY A 726 19.01 7.74 -25.79
C GLY A 726 17.88 7.54 -26.78
N TYR A 727 17.21 6.41 -26.67
CA TYR A 727 16.02 6.12 -27.47
C TYR A 727 14.88 7.07 -27.10
N SER A 728 14.23 7.57 -28.13
CA SER A 728 13.03 8.38 -28.05
C SER A 728 11.77 7.52 -28.00
N PRO A 729 10.65 7.99 -27.43
CA PRO A 729 9.35 7.35 -27.60
C PRO A 729 9.07 7.12 -29.09
N THR A 730 8.52 5.96 -29.45
CA THR A 730 8.26 5.60 -30.85
C THR A 730 7.25 6.54 -31.53
N ASN A 731 6.48 7.27 -30.74
CA ASN A 731 5.46 8.22 -31.17
C ASN A 731 5.89 9.68 -31.14
N SER A 732 7.20 9.97 -31.20
CA SER A 732 7.73 11.34 -31.10
C SER A 732 7.19 12.31 -32.16
N GLN A 733 6.76 11.82 -33.33
CA GLN A 733 6.28 12.67 -34.44
C GLN A 733 4.93 13.36 -34.16
N TYR A 734 4.01 12.69 -33.46
CA TYR A 734 2.67 13.22 -33.15
C TYR A 734 2.51 13.57 -31.66
N ARG A 735 3.55 13.33 -30.86
CA ARG A 735 3.58 13.70 -29.45
C ARG A 735 4.14 15.10 -29.28
N VAL A 736 3.34 15.99 -28.70
CA VAL A 736 3.73 17.37 -28.41
C VAL A 736 4.13 17.51 -26.94
N ASP A 737 5.43 17.41 -26.66
CA ASP A 737 6.01 17.74 -25.35
C ASP A 737 6.62 19.15 -25.36
N THR A 738 6.71 19.80 -24.19
CA THR A 738 7.30 21.15 -24.09
C THR A 738 8.78 21.18 -24.50
N LEU A 739 9.55 20.18 -24.06
CA LEU A 739 10.97 20.04 -24.37
C LEU A 739 11.28 18.56 -24.54
N PHE A 740 11.93 18.22 -25.65
CA PHE A 740 12.21 16.84 -26.01
C PHE A 740 13.52 16.72 -26.77
N HIS A 741 14.32 15.70 -26.44
CA HIS A 741 15.60 15.40 -27.07
C HIS A 741 15.57 14.02 -27.71
N GLN A 742 16.14 13.92 -28.90
CA GLN A 742 16.24 12.67 -29.64
C GLN A 742 17.66 12.49 -30.19
N MET A 743 18.28 11.34 -29.94
CA MET A 743 19.55 11.00 -30.57
C MET A 743 19.31 10.47 -32.00
N TYR A 744 20.18 10.84 -32.95
CA TYR A 744 20.07 10.36 -34.33
C TYR A 744 20.29 8.85 -34.44
N TYR A 745 21.37 8.35 -33.83
CA TYR A 745 21.79 6.96 -33.98
C TYR A 745 22.07 6.30 -32.63
N PRO A 746 21.07 6.14 -31.73
CA PRO A 746 21.30 5.44 -30.46
C PRO A 746 21.74 3.99 -30.72
N GLN A 747 22.73 3.51 -29.96
CA GLN A 747 23.29 2.17 -30.14
C GLN A 747 23.08 1.30 -28.92
N ARG A 748 22.95 -0.01 -29.15
CA ARG A 748 22.97 -1.02 -28.09
C ARG A 748 24.38 -1.14 -27.52
N PRO A 749 24.55 -1.29 -26.20
CA PRO A 749 25.87 -1.50 -25.62
C PRO A 749 26.42 -2.86 -26.05
N LEU A 750 27.74 -2.94 -26.16
CA LEU A 750 28.44 -4.18 -26.46
C LEU A 750 28.35 -5.17 -25.29
N PHE A 751 28.46 -4.68 -24.06
CA PHE A 751 28.34 -5.48 -22.84
C PHE A 751 26.92 -5.42 -22.29
N LYS A 752 26.38 -6.58 -21.89
CA LYS A 752 25.03 -6.73 -21.36
C LYS A 752 25.08 -7.28 -19.94
N THR A 753 24.20 -6.79 -19.07
CA THR A 753 23.97 -7.38 -17.74
C THR A 753 22.88 -8.43 -17.81
N VAL A 754 22.86 -9.37 -16.85
CA VAL A 754 21.80 -10.39 -16.74
C VAL A 754 20.43 -9.73 -16.65
N LEU A 755 20.27 -8.68 -15.83
CA LEU A 755 19.03 -7.90 -15.75
C LEU A 755 18.60 -7.38 -17.12
N SER A 756 19.49 -6.75 -17.87
CA SER A 756 19.14 -6.19 -19.19
C SER A 756 18.73 -7.25 -20.21
N ASP A 757 19.30 -8.45 -20.13
CA ASP A 757 18.94 -9.59 -20.97
C ASP A 757 17.58 -10.18 -20.56
N CYS A 758 17.26 -10.16 -19.27
CA CYS A 758 16.00 -10.67 -18.73
C CYS A 758 14.81 -9.73 -18.95
N LEU A 759 15.03 -8.43 -19.15
CA LEU A 759 13.97 -7.45 -19.46
C LEU A 759 13.42 -7.60 -20.89
N GLY A 760 14.15 -8.28 -21.78
CA GLY A 760 13.79 -8.49 -23.19
C GLY A 760 13.05 -9.81 -23.46
N LYS A 761 12.54 -9.96 -24.70
CA LYS A 761 12.09 -11.27 -25.22
C LYS A 761 13.32 -12.10 -25.62
N ARG A 762 13.21 -13.44 -25.73
CA ARG A 762 14.32 -14.33 -26.16
C ARG A 762 15.01 -13.75 -27.42
N GLY A 763 16.30 -13.43 -27.32
CA GLY A 763 17.11 -12.88 -28.43
C GLY A 763 16.95 -11.38 -28.70
N LEU A 764 16.02 -10.69 -28.04
CA LEU A 764 15.72 -9.27 -28.22
C LEU A 764 15.78 -8.57 -26.86
N THR A 765 16.97 -8.09 -26.48
CA THR A 765 17.14 -7.12 -25.38
C THR A 765 16.27 -5.91 -25.63
N ARG A 766 15.68 -5.30 -24.58
CA ARG A 766 15.01 -3.99 -24.66
C ARG A 766 16.06 -2.89 -24.88
N PRO A 767 16.32 -2.45 -26.13
CA PRO A 767 17.38 -1.48 -26.35
C PRO A 767 17.05 -0.12 -25.73
N GLU A 768 15.78 0.16 -25.48
CA GLU A 768 15.28 1.46 -25.05
C GLU A 768 15.73 1.89 -23.65
N TYR A 769 16.19 0.95 -22.84
CA TYR A 769 16.77 1.27 -21.52
C TYR A 769 18.25 1.66 -21.59
N PHE A 770 18.89 1.48 -22.74
CA PHE A 770 20.25 1.93 -22.96
C PHE A 770 20.26 3.30 -23.62
N ASN A 771 21.15 4.15 -23.12
CA ASN A 771 21.31 5.51 -23.59
C ASN A 771 22.72 5.68 -24.18
N GLY A 772 22.85 6.47 -25.26
CA GLY A 772 24.12 6.80 -25.88
C GLY A 772 24.50 5.99 -27.12
N GLN A 773 25.80 6.00 -27.43
CA GLN A 773 26.44 5.33 -28.56
C GLN A 773 27.73 4.66 -28.10
N ASN A 774 28.14 3.57 -28.75
CA ASN A 774 29.45 2.99 -28.49
C ASN A 774 30.53 3.89 -29.09
N ALA A 775 31.58 4.14 -28.32
CA ALA A 775 32.72 4.95 -28.71
C ALA A 775 34.01 4.13 -28.57
N ILE A 776 34.96 4.37 -29.46
CA ILE A 776 36.34 3.89 -29.29
C ILE A 776 37.04 4.91 -28.41
N VAL A 777 37.50 4.47 -27.23
CA VAL A 777 38.14 5.33 -26.23
C VAL A 777 39.62 4.97 -26.14
N SER A 778 40.48 5.98 -26.19
CA SER A 778 41.91 5.86 -25.88
C SER A 778 42.18 6.55 -24.55
N VAL A 779 42.82 5.85 -23.61
CA VAL A 779 43.21 6.40 -22.31
C VAL A 779 44.70 6.73 -22.37
N ASN A 780 45.02 7.96 -22.74
CA ASN A 780 46.38 8.49 -22.82
C ASN A 780 46.38 10.00 -22.57
N VAL A 781 47.52 10.57 -22.18
CA VAL A 781 47.67 12.03 -22.11
C VAL A 781 47.82 12.56 -23.52
N HIS A 782 46.92 13.43 -23.96
CA HIS A 782 46.93 13.97 -25.32
C HIS A 782 46.96 15.50 -25.28
N GLN A 783 48.13 16.07 -25.58
CA GLN A 783 48.34 17.52 -25.72
C GLN A 783 47.89 18.39 -24.53
N GLY A 784 47.62 17.79 -23.37
CA GLY A 784 47.13 18.49 -22.17
C GLY A 784 45.65 18.88 -22.19
N PHE A 785 44.92 18.69 -23.30
CA PHE A 785 43.51 19.08 -23.44
C PHE A 785 42.51 18.09 -22.83
N ASN A 786 43.00 17.01 -22.22
CA ASN A 786 42.20 15.99 -21.53
C ASN A 786 42.53 15.88 -20.03
N GLN A 787 42.98 16.99 -19.41
CA GLN A 787 43.22 17.10 -17.97
C GLN A 787 41.94 17.49 -17.21
N GLU A 788 41.86 17.22 -15.91
CA GLU A 788 40.75 17.65 -15.03
C GLU A 788 39.34 17.32 -15.58
N ASP A 789 39.06 16.03 -15.79
CA ASP A 789 37.79 15.49 -16.30
C ASP A 789 37.37 15.96 -17.73
N SER A 790 38.27 16.61 -18.48
CA SER A 790 38.02 16.99 -19.88
C SER A 790 38.29 15.85 -20.88
N LEU A 791 37.62 15.90 -22.04
CA LEU A 791 37.69 14.88 -23.09
C LEU A 791 38.03 15.52 -24.44
N VAL A 792 38.89 14.86 -25.21
CA VAL A 792 39.20 15.24 -26.60
C VAL A 792 38.44 14.31 -27.56
N PHE A 793 37.69 14.91 -28.49
CA PHE A 793 36.89 14.18 -29.48
C PHE A 793 37.53 14.18 -30.86
N ASN A 794 37.32 13.09 -31.61
CA ASN A 794 37.68 13.02 -33.01
C ASN A 794 36.67 13.82 -33.86
N ARG A 795 37.12 14.94 -34.42
CA ARG A 795 36.32 15.82 -35.28
C ARG A 795 35.65 15.08 -36.45
N ALA A 796 36.36 14.19 -37.14
CA ALA A 796 35.79 13.46 -38.28
C ALA A 796 34.64 12.55 -37.86
N SER A 797 34.63 12.03 -36.63
CA SER A 797 33.52 11.24 -36.10
C SER A 797 32.28 12.09 -35.82
N LEU A 798 32.47 13.31 -35.29
CA LEU A 798 31.38 14.28 -35.07
C LEU A 798 30.77 14.75 -36.41
N GLU A 799 31.60 15.00 -37.42
CA GLU A 799 31.16 15.38 -38.77
C GLU A 799 30.36 14.26 -39.46
N ARG A 800 30.66 13.00 -39.17
CA ARG A 800 29.87 11.83 -39.61
C ARG A 800 28.59 11.62 -38.80
N GLY A 801 28.39 12.35 -37.71
CA GLY A 801 27.16 12.35 -36.94
C GLY A 801 27.20 11.62 -35.59
N MET A 802 28.40 11.32 -35.08
CA MET A 802 28.55 10.80 -33.71
C MET A 802 27.97 11.80 -32.70
N PHE A 803 27.16 11.30 -31.77
CA PHE A 803 26.43 12.05 -30.74
C PHE A 803 25.54 13.20 -31.24
N ARG A 804 25.15 13.24 -32.51
CA ARG A 804 24.16 14.22 -32.99
C ARG A 804 22.80 13.98 -32.34
N THR A 805 22.17 15.07 -31.93
CA THR A 805 20.84 15.08 -31.30
C THR A 805 19.93 16.13 -31.93
N LEU A 806 18.64 15.83 -32.03
CA LEU A 806 17.57 16.78 -32.29
C LEU A 806 17.03 17.33 -30.96
N HIS A 807 16.72 18.62 -30.95
CA HIS A 807 16.06 19.29 -29.84
C HIS A 807 14.76 19.90 -30.34
N PHE A 808 13.65 19.45 -29.76
CA PHE A 808 12.31 19.94 -30.05
C PHE A 808 11.83 20.80 -28.90
N LYS A 809 11.30 21.98 -29.23
CA LYS A 809 10.70 22.90 -28.27
C LYS A 809 9.33 23.33 -28.79
N SER A 810 8.29 23.02 -28.03
CA SER A 810 6.91 23.33 -28.39
C SER A 810 6.43 24.54 -27.59
N TYR A 811 5.85 25.52 -28.27
CA TYR A 811 5.23 26.69 -27.65
C TYR A 811 3.72 26.55 -27.65
N LYS A 812 3.09 26.99 -26.57
CA LYS A 812 1.63 26.99 -26.42
C LYS A 812 1.13 28.42 -26.25
N ALA A 813 -0.01 28.72 -26.86
CA ALA A 813 -0.75 29.96 -26.67
C ALA A 813 -2.24 29.61 -26.46
N GLN A 814 -2.90 30.35 -25.58
CA GLN A 814 -4.35 30.25 -25.35
C GLN A 814 -4.97 31.62 -25.64
N ILE A 815 -6.06 31.63 -26.37
CA ILE A 815 -6.81 32.85 -26.69
C ILE A 815 -8.00 32.90 -25.73
N GLU A 816 -7.97 33.83 -24.78
CA GLU A 816 -9.11 34.09 -23.90
C GLU A 816 -10.11 35.03 -24.61
N ASN A 817 -11.22 34.48 -25.09
CA ASN A 817 -12.30 35.30 -25.65
C ASN A 817 -13.11 35.97 -24.53
N LYS A 818 -12.68 37.15 -24.11
CA LYS A 818 -13.36 37.98 -23.09
C LYS A 818 -14.76 38.48 -23.53
N GLU A 819 -15.12 38.35 -24.80
CA GLU A 819 -16.39 38.86 -25.35
C GLU A 819 -17.60 37.97 -25.02
N VAL A 820 -17.42 36.64 -24.91
CA VAL A 820 -18.54 35.71 -24.64
C VAL A 820 -19.09 35.91 -23.23
N THR A 821 -18.25 36.27 -22.27
CA THR A 821 -18.64 36.55 -20.88
C THR A 821 -19.51 37.82 -20.74
N ARG A 822 -19.43 38.76 -21.70
CA ARG A 822 -20.31 39.94 -21.74
C ARG A 822 -21.70 39.62 -22.28
N ARG A 823 -21.82 38.71 -23.25
CA ARG A 823 -23.13 38.30 -23.82
C ARG A 823 -23.99 37.51 -22.83
N LEU A 824 -23.39 36.65 -22.01
CA LEU A 824 -24.12 35.92 -20.96
C LEU A 824 -24.65 36.85 -19.85
N LYS A 825 -23.86 37.85 -19.43
CA LYS A 825 -24.31 38.87 -18.47
C LYS A 825 -25.46 39.76 -18.98
N HIS A 826 -25.62 39.87 -20.30
CA HIS A 826 -26.74 40.64 -20.87
C HIS A 826 -28.04 39.82 -20.96
N ARG A 827 -27.96 38.48 -20.97
CA ARG A 827 -29.13 37.60 -20.97
C ARG A 827 -29.74 37.38 -19.59
N GLU A 828 -28.99 37.58 -18.51
CA GLU A 828 -29.52 37.52 -17.13
C GLU A 828 -30.13 38.85 -16.64
N LYS A 829 -30.11 39.90 -17.48
CA LYS A 829 -30.66 41.22 -17.17
C LYS A 829 -31.89 41.63 -18.00
N ASN A 830 -32.42 40.72 -18.81
CA ASN A 830 -33.68 40.93 -19.54
C ASN A 830 -34.72 39.90 -19.15
#